data_AF-A0A8H4Y8H2-F1
#
_entry.id   AF-A0A8H4Y8H2-F1
#
_cell.length_a   1.000
_cell.length_b   1.000
_cell.length_c   1.000
_cell.angle_alpha   90.00
_cell.angle_beta   90.00
_cell.angle_gamma   90.00
#
_symmetry.space_group_name_H-M   'P 1'
#
loop_
_entity.id
_entity.type
_entity.pdbx_description
1 polymer ?
#
loop_
_entity_poly.entity_id
_entity_poly.type
_entity_poly.pdbx_seq_one_letter_code
_entity_poly.pdbx_strand_id
1 'polypeptide(L)'
;MGCCFGNRKKQIVGIADQKWEYINLRDFKSKGCGTIFAYIYLWLMLIVSVAVYVVDSFTAVNLLIFDRWSSKIDPAISFDVSKWIFSICIILSFLNLGYEGFRAIRVIRRGNVAECYLDNLAVRWESVRLGSQGFKRFLVFAELTKSKEGAQYIAIFTYFSFQSWIRVIICSGPRQVLNAFTLKSVYEAKLTPTADNVGESITGFFENIKILAEEDYQQALILSGMCFTIVIWVFSALFLLAAVLFWVFFLYHWIPSADGGLSGYCERKVTKALMKIVTKTVNQALAREEASRLRAEFRAAKKNGEKPRVERTATLPTLPDMGPTSKTDQIPMLNRNDTMTTLPPYTSQPGTPGGMETGVMSSERPMPSRQATTASIASYASRATSKSGGGYGRLASPVPAVPPLNYDDHAHSPSTVPSHGNYGQYPSNQMVTDSMPSLPGRFTESPGPMHSDSAPLFPPPARAPSARPMDSYSQPLGTFSSAQASYPAPREYQAFQPGGRMSSATSVGSHRGGAAAQRPIHPPARSATGPMPFREPPLRNLTNPMPPRAASARPDRAPPYNYDVESQRGRNYCINSNMPSATSEWHEGELAMQQQLKVPQQRNPTLHGLAAHHGVRVSQNALVALGTLDNEGRPWTTIWGGERGFARPVAESVLAFNSTVDTKHDPVFKALWDGIDDEGVQQGAINKPNGGEGKGMAGLSFDLETRDRVKLAGNMIVGATVDGGKTVQMAMAVTEGLGNCPKYINKKDIVPNTVSPELVSDKLPLSQKALDLIAAADMFFLSSTNGKTMDTNHRGGSPGFIRVMRNEDDGFELIYPEYSGNRLYQTLGNFKVNPLVGVVIPDYNTANVLYLTGSASILVGEEASSLIARSNLAVKISVTSVKFVKSGLPFRGSLGEYSPYNPPVRHLLSEHDAHISVDSSRSITARLTNREALTPSIDRFTFELSSPQPLSKWHAGQYITLDFEAELSTGYSHMADHDPQSINDDYVRTFTVSSQPDSNKEIQITARKHGPVTGFLRRHSLRVPLEIPVLGFGGEESFRICLDSQGPKSIFIAAGVGITPVLAQAPAILQHDVPFELLWTLRYEDLPLASDTFSKIPGLVSVTKLFVTGHPGEGEFLDEVKRHGIHVEKRRIGADVVESLKGQDARFFLCTGPALLSALEGWLQGETVAWEDFGY
;
A
#
# COMPACT_ATOMS: atom_id res chain seq x y z
N MET A 1 -24.68 12.66 -26.53
CA MET A 1 -25.61 13.44 -25.68
C MET A 1 -25.91 12.65 -24.42
N GLY A 2 -26.08 13.33 -23.28
CA GLY A 2 -26.23 12.70 -21.96
C GLY A 2 -25.66 13.62 -20.87
N CYS A 3 -26.46 14.60 -20.44
CA CYS A 3 -25.95 15.76 -19.72
C CYS A 3 -25.81 15.55 -18.20
N CYS A 4 -24.59 15.75 -17.69
CA CYS A 4 -24.26 16.37 -16.41
C CYS A 4 -24.92 15.89 -15.08
N PHE A 5 -25.64 14.77 -15.02
CA PHE A 5 -26.23 14.26 -13.78
C PHE A 5 -25.99 12.76 -13.52
N GLY A 6 -25.88 12.41 -12.23
CA GLY A 6 -26.26 11.09 -11.72
C GLY A 6 -25.16 10.04 -11.51
N ASN A 7 -24.29 9.79 -12.48
CA ASN A 7 -23.34 8.68 -12.37
C ASN A 7 -22.13 9.00 -11.47
N ARG A 8 -22.08 8.37 -10.28
CA ARG A 8 -20.83 8.21 -9.52
C ARG A 8 -19.85 7.41 -10.39
N LYS A 9 -18.89 8.09 -11.04
CA LYS A 9 -17.68 7.41 -11.55
C LYS A 9 -17.14 6.52 -10.42
N LYS A 10 -16.96 5.22 -10.68
CA LYS A 10 -16.02 4.43 -9.87
C LYS A 10 -14.70 5.18 -9.89
N GLN A 11 -14.11 5.38 -8.71
CA GLN A 11 -12.80 5.99 -8.58
C GLN A 11 -11.80 5.04 -9.27
N ILE A 12 -11.40 5.39 -10.50
CA ILE A 12 -10.27 4.72 -11.15
C ILE A 12 -9.09 4.89 -10.19
N VAL A 13 -8.48 3.78 -9.79
CA VAL A 13 -7.38 3.81 -8.84
C VAL A 13 -6.26 4.65 -9.45
N GLY A 14 -5.97 5.77 -8.78
CA GLY A 14 -5.07 6.79 -9.30
C GLY A 14 -3.63 6.36 -9.08
N ILE A 15 -3.12 5.49 -9.96
CA ILE A 15 -1.71 5.10 -10.11
C ILE A 15 -0.82 6.30 -9.77
N ALA A 16 0.09 6.12 -8.81
CA ALA A 16 0.78 7.22 -8.13
C ALA A 16 1.51 8.15 -9.12
N ASP A 17 2.15 7.57 -10.13
CA ASP A 17 2.84 8.21 -11.26
C ASP A 17 2.01 9.27 -12.00
N GLN A 18 0.67 9.24 -11.90
CA GLN A 18 -0.21 10.20 -12.55
C GLN A 18 -0.37 11.52 -11.77
N LYS A 19 0.14 11.62 -10.53
CA LYS A 19 0.03 12.84 -9.71
C LYS A 19 1.21 13.78 -9.91
N TRP A 20 0.95 15.09 -9.81
CA TRP A 20 1.98 16.15 -9.83
C TRP A 20 3.11 15.97 -8.79
N GLU A 21 2.87 15.20 -7.73
CA GLU A 21 3.82 14.95 -6.64
C GLU A 21 4.93 13.96 -7.02
N TYR A 22 4.68 13.06 -7.98
CA TYR A 22 5.60 11.99 -8.38
C TYR A 22 6.34 12.31 -9.69
N ILE A 23 5.97 13.39 -10.37
CA ILE A 23 6.59 13.83 -11.63
C ILE A 23 7.63 14.92 -11.36
N ASN A 24 8.91 14.60 -11.53
CA ASN A 24 9.99 15.57 -11.36
C ASN A 24 9.96 16.67 -12.45
N LEU A 25 9.35 17.80 -12.12
CA LEU A 25 9.21 18.97 -12.99
C LEU A 25 10.56 19.57 -13.47
N ARG A 26 11.72 19.13 -12.95
CA ARG A 26 13.05 19.61 -13.37
C ARG A 26 13.54 19.00 -14.69
N ASP A 27 13.02 17.84 -15.08
CA ASP A 27 13.48 17.09 -16.26
C ASP A 27 12.82 17.56 -17.57
N PHE A 28 11.65 18.20 -17.44
CA PHE A 28 10.92 18.82 -18.55
C PHE A 28 11.56 20.16 -18.93
N LYS A 29 12.17 20.21 -20.13
CA LYS A 29 12.85 21.39 -20.68
C LYS A 29 12.29 21.74 -22.06
N SER A 30 12.11 23.02 -22.34
CA SER A 30 11.73 23.53 -23.67
C SER A 30 12.81 23.18 -24.70
N LYS A 31 12.39 22.63 -25.84
CA LYS A 31 13.27 22.23 -26.95
C LYS A 31 13.16 23.16 -28.18
N GLY A 32 12.47 24.30 -28.05
CA GLY A 32 12.30 25.27 -29.13
C GLY A 32 11.41 26.46 -28.75
N CYS A 33 11.53 27.57 -29.49
CA CYS A 33 10.89 28.86 -29.18
C CYS A 33 9.34 28.79 -29.12
N GLY A 34 8.70 27.95 -29.94
CA GLY A 34 7.23 27.85 -30.02
C GLY A 34 6.54 27.54 -28.68
N THR A 35 7.19 26.83 -27.75
CA THR A 35 6.62 26.61 -26.40
C THR A 35 6.61 27.88 -25.54
N ILE A 36 7.53 28.82 -25.78
CA ILE A 36 7.57 30.11 -25.08
C ILE A 36 6.49 31.02 -25.66
N PHE A 37 6.36 31.08 -26.99
CA PHE A 37 5.29 31.83 -27.65
C PHE A 37 3.89 31.36 -27.22
N ALA A 38 3.65 30.05 -27.17
CA ALA A 38 2.39 29.49 -26.68
C ALA A 38 2.10 29.84 -25.20
N TYR A 39 3.13 29.99 -24.36
CA TYR A 39 2.97 30.41 -22.97
C TYR A 39 2.62 31.91 -22.86
N ILE A 40 3.27 32.76 -23.66
CA ILE A 40 2.95 34.20 -23.75
C ILE A 40 1.51 34.39 -24.26
N TYR A 41 1.12 33.63 -25.29
CA TYR A 41 -0.25 33.63 -25.82
C TYR A 41 -1.30 33.23 -24.78
N LEU A 42 -1.00 32.25 -23.91
CA LEU A 42 -1.87 31.85 -22.80
C LEU A 42 -2.10 33.02 -21.83
N TRP A 43 -1.04 33.73 -21.44
CA TRP A 43 -1.14 34.92 -20.57
C TRP A 43 -1.89 36.08 -21.24
N LEU A 44 -1.64 36.35 -22.52
CA LEU A 44 -2.37 37.38 -23.28
C LEU A 44 -3.88 37.06 -23.35
N MET A 45 -4.24 35.81 -23.66
CA MET A 45 -5.64 35.38 -23.71
C MET A 45 -6.31 35.34 -22.33
N LEU A 46 -5.54 35.13 -21.25
CA LEU A 46 -6.05 35.30 -19.88
C LEU A 46 -6.40 36.77 -19.60
N ILE A 47 -5.50 37.71 -19.90
CA ILE A 47 -5.71 39.16 -19.69
C ILE A 47 -6.93 39.64 -20.48
N VAL A 48 -7.04 39.27 -21.77
CA VAL A 48 -8.20 39.59 -22.61
C VAL A 48 -9.50 39.00 -22.01
N SER A 49 -9.48 37.74 -21.54
CA SER A 49 -10.67 37.15 -20.93
C SER A 49 -11.07 37.82 -19.61
N VAL A 50 -10.12 38.32 -18.82
CA VAL A 50 -10.42 39.09 -17.58
C VAL A 50 -11.01 40.46 -17.94
N ALA A 51 -10.42 41.17 -18.91
CA ALA A 51 -10.93 42.45 -19.37
C ALA A 51 -12.38 42.35 -19.88
N VAL A 52 -12.72 41.31 -20.64
CA VAL A 52 -14.10 41.06 -21.09
C VAL A 52 -15.06 40.84 -19.90
N TYR A 53 -14.65 40.10 -18.86
CA TYR A 53 -15.50 39.94 -17.67
C TYR A 53 -15.68 41.25 -16.88
N VAL A 54 -14.68 42.14 -16.84
CA VAL A 54 -14.79 43.47 -16.21
C VAL A 54 -15.76 44.37 -17.01
N VAL A 55 -15.70 44.35 -18.34
CA VAL A 55 -16.64 45.08 -19.21
C VAL A 55 -18.06 44.51 -19.10
N ASP A 56 -18.21 43.19 -19.04
CA ASP A 56 -19.49 42.52 -18.78
C ASP A 56 -20.08 42.93 -17.42
N SER A 57 -19.27 43.01 -16.35
CA SER A 57 -19.70 43.52 -15.04
C SER A 57 -20.16 44.98 -15.08
N PHE A 58 -19.39 45.87 -15.73
CA PHE A 58 -19.75 47.28 -15.87
C PHE A 58 -21.08 47.46 -16.64
N THR A 59 -21.26 46.68 -17.72
CA THR A 59 -22.48 46.70 -18.53
C THR A 59 -23.69 46.20 -17.72
N ALA A 60 -23.55 45.10 -16.96
CA ALA A 60 -24.62 44.61 -16.10
C ALA A 60 -25.01 45.61 -14.99
N VAL A 61 -24.05 46.31 -14.38
CA VAL A 61 -24.32 47.36 -13.39
C VAL A 61 -25.13 48.51 -14.01
N ASN A 62 -24.73 49.00 -15.19
CA ASN A 62 -25.43 50.10 -15.86
C ASN A 62 -26.86 49.73 -16.29
N LEU A 63 -27.08 48.49 -16.73
CA LEU A 63 -28.40 47.98 -17.16
C LEU A 63 -29.34 47.62 -15.99
N LEU A 64 -28.82 47.29 -14.81
CA LEU A 64 -29.63 46.83 -13.66
C LEU A 64 -29.84 47.88 -12.57
N ILE A 65 -28.92 48.84 -12.42
CA ILE A 65 -28.95 49.84 -11.32
C ILE A 65 -29.23 51.26 -11.85
N PHE A 66 -28.76 51.58 -13.05
CA PHE A 66 -28.85 52.95 -13.61
C PHE A 66 -29.83 53.08 -14.78
N ASP A 67 -30.42 51.98 -15.25
CA ASP A 67 -31.32 51.90 -16.41
C ASP A 67 -30.83 52.67 -17.64
N ARG A 68 -29.52 52.60 -17.88
CA ARG A 68 -28.83 53.29 -18.98
C ARG A 68 -28.11 52.29 -19.86
N TRP A 69 -28.39 52.35 -21.16
CA TRP A 69 -27.60 51.68 -22.17
C TRP A 69 -26.18 52.27 -22.21
N SER A 70 -25.16 51.44 -22.44
CA SER A 70 -23.74 51.85 -22.34
C SER A 70 -23.22 52.66 -23.53
N SER A 71 -24.05 52.94 -24.54
CA SER A 71 -23.74 53.74 -25.73
C SER A 71 -24.89 54.66 -26.11
N LYS A 72 -24.61 55.72 -26.87
CA LYS A 72 -25.61 56.63 -27.47
C LYS A 72 -26.37 56.00 -28.66
N ILE A 73 -26.52 54.69 -28.67
CA ILE A 73 -27.09 53.91 -29.78
C ILE A 73 -28.07 52.91 -29.17
N ASP A 74 -29.36 53.14 -29.39
CA ASP A 74 -30.40 52.25 -28.91
C ASP A 74 -30.34 50.87 -29.60
N PRO A 75 -30.64 49.77 -28.88
CA PRO A 75 -30.72 48.44 -29.48
C PRO A 75 -31.88 48.34 -30.48
N ALA A 76 -31.70 47.54 -31.54
CA ALA A 76 -32.70 47.32 -32.58
C ALA A 76 -34.00 46.61 -32.09
N ILE A 77 -34.03 46.18 -30.83
CA ILE A 77 -35.16 45.54 -30.15
C ILE A 77 -35.37 46.27 -28.83
N SER A 78 -36.63 46.49 -28.45
CA SER A 78 -37.05 47.36 -27.34
C SER A 78 -36.20 47.20 -26.07
N PHE A 79 -35.90 48.35 -25.45
CA PHE A 79 -34.95 48.48 -24.35
C PHE A 79 -35.20 47.47 -23.21
N ASP A 80 -36.46 47.27 -22.80
CA ASP A 80 -36.82 46.34 -21.72
C ASP A 80 -36.43 44.89 -22.04
N VAL A 81 -36.69 44.44 -23.27
CA VAL A 81 -36.35 43.08 -23.73
C VAL A 81 -34.83 42.91 -23.82
N SER A 82 -34.15 43.91 -24.39
CA SER A 82 -32.69 43.92 -24.50
C SER A 82 -32.00 43.93 -23.12
N LYS A 83 -32.44 44.79 -22.20
CA LYS A 83 -31.96 44.89 -20.80
C LYS A 83 -31.96 43.53 -20.11
N TRP A 84 -33.08 42.80 -20.15
CA TRP A 84 -33.19 41.49 -19.51
C TRP A 84 -32.33 40.41 -20.18
N ILE A 85 -32.31 40.34 -21.52
CA ILE A 85 -31.50 39.32 -22.23
C ILE A 85 -29.99 39.50 -21.93
N PHE A 86 -29.47 40.73 -22.00
CA PHE A 86 -28.06 40.99 -21.67
C PHE A 86 -27.74 40.65 -20.21
N SER A 87 -28.57 41.11 -19.27
CA SER A 87 -28.39 40.87 -17.84
C SER A 87 -28.38 39.38 -17.49
N ILE A 88 -29.36 38.62 -18.03
CA ILE A 88 -29.45 37.17 -17.82
C ILE A 88 -28.25 36.45 -18.44
N CYS A 89 -27.82 36.81 -19.65
CA CYS A 89 -26.63 36.22 -20.28
C CYS A 89 -25.35 36.43 -19.44
N ILE A 90 -25.17 37.63 -18.87
CA ILE A 90 -24.01 37.96 -18.04
C ILE A 90 -24.06 37.20 -16.71
N ILE A 91 -25.22 37.17 -16.03
CA ILE A 91 -25.40 36.39 -14.79
C ILE A 91 -25.12 34.90 -15.03
N LEU A 92 -25.65 34.31 -16.12
CA LEU A 92 -25.37 32.93 -16.48
C LEU A 92 -23.89 32.70 -16.83
N SER A 93 -23.20 33.67 -17.41
CA SER A 93 -21.75 33.63 -17.65
C SER A 93 -20.94 33.56 -16.34
N PHE A 94 -21.33 34.34 -15.33
CA PHE A 94 -20.71 34.29 -14.00
C PHE A 94 -21.04 33.01 -13.23
N LEU A 95 -22.28 32.52 -13.29
CA LEU A 95 -22.68 31.25 -12.69
C LEU A 95 -21.94 30.05 -13.32
N ASN A 96 -21.79 30.04 -14.65
CA ASN A 96 -21.00 29.02 -15.34
C ASN A 96 -19.51 29.11 -14.98
N LEU A 97 -18.94 30.32 -14.90
CA LEU A 97 -17.55 30.53 -14.45
C LEU A 97 -17.34 30.03 -13.00
N GLY A 98 -18.29 30.28 -12.09
CA GLY A 98 -18.24 29.77 -10.72
C GLY A 98 -18.35 28.24 -10.64
N TYR A 99 -19.21 27.63 -11.45
CA TYR A 99 -19.35 26.18 -11.56
C TYR A 99 -18.08 25.51 -12.12
N GLU A 100 -17.53 26.04 -13.22
CA GLU A 100 -16.26 25.59 -13.79
C GLU A 100 -15.11 25.80 -12.80
N GLY A 101 -15.06 26.93 -12.09
CA GLY A 101 -14.10 27.21 -11.03
C GLY A 101 -14.13 26.17 -9.91
N PHE A 102 -15.31 25.84 -9.38
CA PHE A 102 -15.47 24.81 -8.35
C PHE A 102 -15.07 23.42 -8.87
N ARG A 103 -15.39 23.09 -10.12
CA ARG A 103 -14.99 21.84 -10.78
C ARG A 103 -13.46 21.76 -10.94
N ALA A 104 -12.82 22.82 -11.43
CA ALA A 104 -11.37 22.91 -11.58
C ALA A 104 -10.64 22.82 -10.23
N ILE A 105 -11.10 23.54 -9.19
CA ILE A 105 -10.56 23.43 -7.83
C ILE A 105 -10.66 21.97 -7.32
N ARG A 106 -11.77 21.27 -7.60
CA ARG A 106 -11.95 19.87 -7.20
C ARG A 106 -11.02 18.91 -7.95
N VAL A 107 -10.72 19.17 -9.22
CA VAL A 107 -9.76 18.40 -10.02
C VAL A 107 -8.32 18.67 -9.57
N ILE A 108 -7.92 19.94 -9.42
CA ILE A 108 -6.60 20.34 -8.93
C ILE A 108 -6.30 19.73 -7.56
N ARG A 109 -7.29 19.72 -6.64
CA ARG A 109 -7.19 19.09 -5.31
C ARG A 109 -7.04 17.55 -5.33
N ARG A 110 -7.16 16.88 -6.47
CA ARG A 110 -6.86 15.45 -6.63
C ARG A 110 -5.43 15.18 -7.09
N GLY A 111 -4.73 16.20 -7.60
CA GLY A 111 -3.35 16.12 -8.06
C GLY A 111 -3.09 15.35 -9.36
N ASN A 112 -4.07 14.63 -9.92
CA ASN A 112 -3.90 13.83 -11.14
C ASN A 112 -3.73 14.72 -12.39
N VAL A 113 -2.60 14.58 -13.08
CA VAL A 113 -2.21 15.37 -14.27
C VAL A 113 -3.12 15.10 -15.47
N ALA A 114 -3.61 13.87 -15.66
CA ALA A 114 -4.51 13.52 -16.75
C ALA A 114 -5.93 14.09 -16.53
N GLU A 115 -6.45 14.06 -15.29
CA GLU A 115 -7.68 14.80 -14.97
C GLU A 115 -7.48 16.32 -15.13
N CYS A 116 -6.34 16.87 -14.68
CA CYS A 116 -6.04 18.29 -14.84
C CYS A 116 -5.92 18.72 -16.32
N TYR A 117 -5.35 17.87 -17.18
CA TYR A 117 -5.26 18.14 -18.63
C TYR A 117 -6.63 18.18 -19.31
N LEU A 118 -7.57 17.36 -18.84
CA LEU A 118 -8.90 17.27 -19.43
C LEU A 118 -9.88 18.36 -18.96
N ASP A 119 -9.53 19.24 -18.03
CA ASP A 119 -10.35 20.41 -17.70
C ASP A 119 -9.70 21.71 -18.20
N ASN A 120 -10.38 22.38 -19.13
CA ASN A 120 -9.94 23.62 -19.77
C ASN A 120 -9.51 24.74 -18.80
N LEU A 121 -10.12 24.82 -17.62
CA LEU A 121 -9.81 25.83 -16.61
C LEU A 121 -8.69 25.36 -15.68
N ALA A 122 -8.64 24.06 -15.35
CA ALA A 122 -7.55 23.49 -14.56
C ALA A 122 -6.18 23.59 -15.27
N VAL A 123 -6.12 23.34 -16.58
CA VAL A 123 -4.89 23.53 -17.39
C VAL A 123 -4.38 24.97 -17.30
N ARG A 124 -5.28 25.95 -17.45
CA ARG A 124 -4.95 27.38 -17.39
C ARG A 124 -4.44 27.75 -16.00
N TRP A 125 -5.16 27.36 -14.96
CA TRP A 125 -4.81 27.67 -13.56
C TRP A 125 -3.44 27.11 -13.17
N GLU A 126 -3.15 25.82 -13.45
CA GLU A 126 -1.85 25.21 -13.12
C GLU A 126 -0.69 25.75 -13.97
N SER A 127 -0.96 26.27 -15.18
CA SER A 127 0.04 26.95 -16.02
C SER A 127 0.35 28.37 -15.57
N VAL A 128 -0.64 29.06 -14.99
CA VAL A 128 -0.61 30.47 -14.54
C VAL A 128 -0.12 30.61 -13.09
N ARG A 129 -0.11 29.50 -12.33
CA ARG A 129 0.28 29.44 -10.92
C ARG A 129 1.64 30.09 -10.64
N LEU A 130 1.62 31.15 -9.82
CA LEU A 130 2.77 31.98 -9.48
C LEU A 130 3.97 31.15 -8.96
N GLY A 131 5.17 31.49 -9.45
CA GLY A 131 6.43 30.85 -9.10
C GLY A 131 7.00 29.94 -10.20
N SER A 132 8.22 29.43 -9.98
CA SER A 132 9.01 28.70 -10.99
C SER A 132 8.49 27.31 -11.38
N GLN A 133 7.27 26.94 -10.95
CA GLN A 133 6.58 25.71 -11.32
C GLN A 133 5.53 25.88 -12.43
N GLY A 134 4.86 27.04 -12.58
CA GLY A 134 3.75 27.21 -13.54
C GLY A 134 4.17 26.91 -14.98
N PHE A 135 5.28 27.51 -15.43
CA PHE A 135 5.89 27.22 -16.74
C PHE A 135 6.30 25.75 -16.91
N LYS A 136 6.71 25.06 -15.83
CA LYS A 136 7.10 23.63 -15.89
C LYS A 136 5.89 22.71 -16.00
N ARG A 137 4.79 23.02 -15.30
CA ARG A 137 3.50 22.33 -15.45
C ARG A 137 2.95 22.52 -16.87
N PHE A 138 3.08 23.74 -17.42
CA PHE A 138 2.79 24.01 -18.83
C PHE A 138 3.67 23.19 -19.81
N LEU A 139 4.97 22.99 -19.54
CA LEU A 139 5.81 22.13 -20.40
C LEU A 139 5.36 20.66 -20.41
N VAL A 140 4.83 20.13 -19.29
CA VAL A 140 4.24 18.78 -19.26
C VAL A 140 3.00 18.71 -20.15
N PHE A 141 2.08 19.68 -20.02
CA PHE A 141 0.90 19.77 -20.89
C PHE A 141 1.28 19.95 -22.37
N ALA A 142 2.26 20.79 -22.68
CA ALA A 142 2.74 21.02 -24.03
C ALA A 142 3.44 19.81 -24.66
N GLU A 143 3.95 18.85 -23.88
CA GLU A 143 4.43 17.56 -24.40
C GLU A 143 3.28 16.57 -24.65
N LEU A 144 2.24 16.56 -23.78
CA LEU A 144 1.01 15.77 -23.99
C LEU A 144 0.28 16.13 -25.29
N THR A 145 0.25 17.42 -25.67
CA THR A 145 -0.40 17.89 -26.89
C THR A 145 0.33 17.49 -28.19
N LYS A 146 1.58 16.99 -28.13
CA LYS A 146 2.39 16.61 -29.32
C LYS A 146 2.05 15.25 -29.94
N SER A 147 0.88 14.69 -29.67
CA SER A 147 0.47 13.42 -30.30
C SER A 147 0.29 13.58 -31.82
N LYS A 148 0.91 12.70 -32.60
CA LYS A 148 0.86 12.71 -34.07
C LYS A 148 -0.25 11.82 -34.66
N GLU A 149 -1.07 11.17 -33.83
CA GLU A 149 -2.19 10.33 -34.30
C GLU A 149 -3.43 11.19 -34.57
N GLY A 150 -3.75 11.47 -35.84
CA GLY A 150 -4.84 12.37 -36.23
C GLY A 150 -6.20 12.06 -35.62
N ALA A 151 -6.58 10.78 -35.48
CA ALA A 151 -7.83 10.39 -34.85
C ALA A 151 -7.87 10.68 -33.33
N GLN A 152 -6.72 10.69 -32.64
CA GLN A 152 -6.65 11.17 -31.25
C GLN A 152 -6.84 12.70 -31.18
N TYR A 153 -6.25 13.44 -32.13
CA TYR A 153 -6.40 14.89 -32.21
C TYR A 153 -7.88 15.28 -32.42
N ILE A 154 -8.59 14.61 -33.34
CA ILE A 154 -10.03 14.82 -33.58
C ILE A 154 -10.84 14.50 -32.31
N ALA A 155 -10.56 13.40 -31.60
CA ALA A 155 -11.25 13.06 -30.36
C ALA A 155 -11.06 14.13 -29.26
N ILE A 156 -9.83 14.62 -29.08
CA ILE A 156 -9.49 15.65 -28.07
C ILE A 156 -10.09 17.01 -28.44
N PHE A 157 -10.06 17.39 -29.73
CA PHE A 157 -10.72 18.59 -30.25
C PHE A 157 -12.22 18.57 -29.96
N THR A 158 -12.92 17.51 -30.38
CA THR A 158 -14.36 17.36 -30.15
C THR A 158 -14.70 17.38 -28.66
N TYR A 159 -13.85 16.77 -27.82
CA TYR A 159 -14.04 16.77 -26.36
C TYR A 159 -13.98 18.19 -25.76
N PHE A 160 -12.97 19.00 -26.09
CA PHE A 160 -12.87 20.36 -25.56
C PHE A 160 -13.92 21.32 -26.13
N SER A 161 -14.30 21.18 -27.41
CA SER A 161 -15.44 21.91 -27.98
C SER A 161 -16.74 21.56 -27.25
N PHE A 162 -16.99 20.28 -26.93
CA PHE A 162 -18.11 19.83 -26.11
C PHE A 162 -18.03 20.20 -24.62
N GLN A 163 -16.93 20.80 -24.12
CA GLN A 163 -16.96 21.46 -22.82
C GLN A 163 -17.51 22.89 -22.90
N SER A 164 -17.28 23.58 -24.02
CA SER A 164 -17.56 25.01 -24.17
C SER A 164 -19.00 25.34 -24.60
N TRP A 165 -19.84 24.33 -24.87
CA TRP A 165 -21.16 24.52 -25.47
C TRP A 165 -22.11 25.41 -24.64
N ILE A 166 -22.09 25.29 -23.30
CA ILE A 166 -22.91 26.13 -22.40
C ILE A 166 -22.52 27.60 -22.59
N ARG A 167 -21.22 27.89 -22.59
CA ARG A 167 -20.70 29.25 -22.79
C ARG A 167 -21.11 29.79 -24.16
N VAL A 168 -20.87 29.02 -25.23
CA VAL A 168 -21.14 29.44 -26.62
C VAL A 168 -22.63 29.67 -26.88
N ILE A 169 -23.48 28.70 -26.53
CA ILE A 169 -24.92 28.71 -26.87
C ILE A 169 -25.72 29.52 -25.86
N ILE A 170 -25.54 29.29 -24.55
CA ILE A 170 -26.42 29.85 -23.51
C ILE A 170 -25.87 31.19 -22.99
N CYS A 171 -24.60 31.26 -22.61
CA CYS A 171 -24.04 32.48 -22.02
C CYS A 171 -23.72 33.58 -23.04
N SER A 172 -23.34 33.22 -24.28
CA SER A 172 -23.03 34.20 -25.34
C SER A 172 -24.01 34.26 -26.50
N GLY A 173 -24.77 33.19 -26.80
CA GLY A 173 -25.63 33.14 -27.98
C GLY A 173 -26.62 34.29 -28.08
N PRO A 174 -27.55 34.47 -27.12
CA PRO A 174 -28.59 35.50 -27.22
C PRO A 174 -28.01 36.92 -27.28
N ARG A 175 -27.01 37.24 -26.45
CA ARG A 175 -26.36 38.55 -26.47
C ARG A 175 -25.61 38.84 -27.78
N GLN A 176 -25.00 37.84 -28.41
CA GLN A 176 -24.32 38.03 -29.70
C GLN A 176 -25.29 38.13 -30.88
N VAL A 177 -26.45 37.48 -30.80
CA VAL A 177 -27.55 37.70 -31.75
C VAL A 177 -28.09 39.14 -31.63
N LEU A 178 -28.29 39.67 -30.41
CA LEU A 178 -28.66 41.07 -30.21
C LEU A 178 -27.58 42.06 -30.67
N ASN A 179 -26.30 41.79 -30.38
CA ASN A 179 -25.18 42.57 -30.92
C ASN A 179 -25.22 42.58 -32.45
N ALA A 180 -25.47 41.44 -33.10
CA ALA A 180 -25.51 41.31 -34.55
C ALA A 180 -26.68 42.09 -35.18
N PHE A 181 -27.88 42.04 -34.60
CA PHE A 181 -29.00 42.87 -35.07
C PHE A 181 -28.75 44.37 -34.86
N THR A 182 -28.11 44.77 -33.76
CA THR A 182 -27.76 46.18 -33.49
C THR A 182 -26.63 46.67 -34.40
N LEU A 183 -25.63 45.83 -34.70
CA LEU A 183 -24.62 46.13 -35.70
C LEU A 183 -25.23 46.23 -37.10
N LYS A 184 -26.16 45.35 -37.44
CA LYS A 184 -26.89 45.39 -38.71
C LYS A 184 -27.68 46.69 -38.85
N SER A 185 -28.45 47.11 -37.85
CA SER A 185 -29.23 48.36 -37.92
C SER A 185 -28.33 49.61 -37.96
N VAL A 186 -27.21 49.62 -37.24
CA VAL A 186 -26.22 50.73 -37.31
C VAL A 186 -25.55 50.78 -38.69
N TYR A 187 -25.22 49.62 -39.27
CA TYR A 187 -24.66 49.52 -40.62
C TYR A 187 -25.66 50.01 -41.68
N GLU A 188 -26.89 49.50 -41.67
CA GLU A 188 -27.97 49.92 -42.59
C GLU A 188 -28.35 51.40 -42.44
N ALA A 189 -28.22 51.99 -41.24
CA ALA A 189 -28.59 53.39 -40.97
C ALA A 189 -27.46 54.42 -41.10
N LYS A 190 -26.17 54.02 -41.07
CA LYS A 190 -25.02 54.94 -41.14
C LYS A 190 -23.98 54.60 -42.21
N LEU A 191 -23.85 53.35 -42.62
CA LEU A 191 -22.68 52.84 -43.37
C LEU A 191 -23.09 51.80 -44.42
N THR A 192 -23.65 52.23 -45.53
CA THR A 192 -24.01 51.38 -46.69
C THR A 192 -22.95 51.45 -47.81
N PRO A 193 -22.00 50.48 -47.88
CA PRO A 193 -21.11 50.36 -49.03
C PRO A 193 -21.76 49.55 -50.14
N THR A 194 -21.84 50.11 -51.34
CA THR A 194 -22.16 49.38 -52.58
C THR A 194 -20.94 48.60 -53.04
N ALA A 195 -20.82 47.33 -52.65
CA ALA A 195 -19.75 46.43 -53.07
C ALA A 195 -20.24 44.98 -53.18
N ASP A 196 -20.07 44.36 -54.36
CA ASP A 196 -20.60 43.03 -54.67
C ASP A 196 -19.69 41.87 -54.18
N ASN A 197 -18.48 42.16 -53.70
CA ASN A 197 -17.51 41.17 -53.26
C ASN A 197 -17.31 41.13 -51.73
N VAL A 198 -17.29 39.91 -51.17
CA VAL A 198 -17.07 39.66 -49.74
C VAL A 198 -15.73 40.20 -49.22
N GLY A 199 -14.67 40.17 -50.04
CA GLY A 199 -13.35 40.68 -49.65
C GLY A 199 -13.32 42.20 -49.48
N GLU A 200 -13.89 42.92 -50.46
CA GLU A 200 -13.94 44.38 -50.48
C GLU A 200 -14.92 44.92 -49.43
N SER A 201 -16.01 44.19 -49.16
CA SER A 201 -16.93 44.48 -48.05
C SER A 201 -16.22 44.46 -46.69
N ILE A 202 -15.28 43.54 -46.46
CA ILE A 202 -14.52 43.45 -45.20
C ILE A 202 -13.52 44.62 -45.07
N THR A 203 -12.79 44.99 -46.13
CA THR A 203 -11.86 46.13 -46.06
C THR A 203 -12.60 47.46 -45.92
N GLY A 204 -13.66 47.67 -46.71
CA GLY A 204 -14.51 48.85 -46.62
C GLY A 204 -15.19 49.00 -45.25
N PHE A 205 -15.56 47.88 -44.59
CA PHE A 205 -16.06 47.91 -43.21
C PHE A 205 -15.01 48.45 -42.20
N PHE A 206 -13.74 48.08 -42.33
CA PHE A 206 -12.68 48.61 -41.47
C PHE A 206 -12.34 50.08 -41.78
N GLU A 207 -12.38 50.49 -43.05
CA GLU A 207 -12.18 51.90 -43.44
C GLU A 207 -13.35 52.78 -42.95
N ASN A 208 -14.59 52.29 -43.06
CA ASN A 208 -15.78 52.96 -42.53
C ASN A 208 -15.77 53.06 -41.00
N ILE A 209 -15.28 52.03 -40.27
CA ILE A 209 -15.05 52.13 -38.82
C ILE A 209 -13.98 53.16 -38.49
N LYS A 210 -12.93 53.29 -39.31
CA LYS A 210 -11.89 54.31 -39.12
C LYS A 210 -12.46 55.72 -39.27
N ILE A 211 -13.28 55.97 -40.31
CA ILE A 211 -13.96 57.25 -40.52
C ILE A 211 -14.88 57.57 -39.32
N LEU A 212 -15.69 56.60 -38.87
CA LEU A 212 -16.56 56.77 -37.70
C LEU A 212 -15.78 57.02 -36.39
N ALA A 213 -14.55 56.52 -36.28
CA ALA A 213 -13.66 56.75 -35.14
C ALA A 213 -13.06 58.17 -35.10
N GLU A 214 -13.02 58.85 -36.24
CA GLU A 214 -12.63 60.26 -36.35
C GLU A 214 -13.80 61.21 -35.97
N GLU A 215 -15.06 60.74 -36.00
CA GLU A 215 -16.26 61.48 -35.57
C GLU A 215 -16.65 61.27 -34.07
N ASP A 216 -16.85 60.03 -33.63
CA ASP A 216 -17.14 59.70 -32.21
C ASP A 216 -16.38 58.42 -31.80
N TYR A 217 -15.20 58.64 -31.23
CA TYR A 217 -14.32 57.61 -30.71
C TYR A 217 -15.01 56.65 -29.71
N GLN A 218 -16.00 57.12 -28.92
CA GLN A 218 -16.72 56.25 -27.99
C GLN A 218 -17.67 55.31 -28.73
N GLN A 219 -18.38 55.80 -29.76
CA GLN A 219 -19.23 54.96 -30.60
C GLN A 219 -18.39 53.92 -31.38
N ALA A 220 -17.29 54.33 -32.00
CA ALA A 220 -16.44 53.43 -32.78
C ALA A 220 -15.74 52.35 -31.93
N LEU A 221 -15.30 52.69 -30.71
CA LEU A 221 -14.72 51.73 -29.76
C LEU A 221 -15.75 50.66 -29.33
N ILE A 222 -17.00 51.06 -29.09
CA ILE A 222 -18.07 50.12 -28.71
C ILE A 222 -18.49 49.26 -29.92
N LEU A 223 -18.65 49.86 -31.10
CA LEU A 223 -19.04 49.15 -32.33
C LEU A 223 -18.00 48.10 -32.77
N SER A 224 -16.72 48.48 -32.74
CA SER A 224 -15.61 47.55 -33.02
C SER A 224 -15.49 46.45 -31.96
N GLY A 225 -15.71 46.77 -30.67
CA GLY A 225 -15.80 45.79 -29.59
C GLY A 225 -16.93 44.78 -29.79
N MET A 226 -18.15 45.24 -30.11
CA MET A 226 -19.30 44.38 -30.43
C MET A 226 -18.96 43.45 -31.60
N CYS A 227 -18.45 44.00 -32.71
CA CYS A 227 -18.08 43.23 -33.90
C CYS A 227 -17.02 42.16 -33.59
N PHE A 228 -15.95 42.53 -32.88
CA PHE A 228 -14.89 41.62 -32.46
C PHE A 228 -15.43 40.44 -31.62
N THR A 229 -16.37 40.70 -30.70
CA THR A 229 -16.97 39.62 -29.90
C THR A 229 -17.93 38.73 -30.69
N ILE A 230 -18.61 39.24 -31.73
CA ILE A 230 -19.36 38.41 -32.68
C ILE A 230 -18.40 37.51 -33.47
N VAL A 231 -17.30 38.04 -34.00
CA VAL A 231 -16.32 37.24 -34.77
C VAL A 231 -15.76 36.09 -33.94
N ILE A 232 -15.35 36.35 -32.70
CA ILE A 232 -14.90 35.30 -31.76
C ILE A 232 -16.01 34.26 -31.50
N TRP A 233 -17.26 34.71 -31.36
CA TRP A 233 -18.39 33.81 -31.15
C TRP A 233 -18.70 32.95 -32.38
N VAL A 234 -18.64 33.50 -33.59
CA VAL A 234 -18.83 32.76 -34.85
C VAL A 234 -17.77 31.68 -35.01
N PHE A 235 -16.48 31.97 -34.79
CA PHE A 235 -15.44 30.94 -34.79
C PHE A 235 -15.70 29.86 -33.73
N SER A 236 -16.15 30.24 -32.53
CA SER A 236 -16.49 29.30 -31.46
C SER A 236 -17.69 28.41 -31.81
N ALA A 237 -18.70 28.95 -32.50
CA ALA A 237 -19.87 28.23 -32.98
C ALA A 237 -19.51 27.28 -34.14
N LEU A 238 -18.64 27.70 -35.07
CA LEU A 238 -18.14 26.86 -36.17
C LEU A 238 -17.30 25.68 -35.63
N PHE A 239 -16.45 25.90 -34.63
CA PHE A 239 -15.70 24.80 -33.98
C PHE A 239 -16.61 23.84 -33.21
N LEU A 240 -17.71 24.33 -32.61
CA LEU A 240 -18.72 23.49 -31.98
C LEU A 240 -19.50 22.67 -33.02
N LEU A 241 -19.86 23.28 -34.16
CA LEU A 241 -20.50 22.58 -35.29
C LEU A 241 -19.59 21.50 -35.87
N ALA A 242 -18.31 21.82 -36.13
CA ALA A 242 -17.32 20.85 -36.59
C ALA A 242 -17.15 19.69 -35.58
N ALA A 243 -17.18 19.97 -34.27
CA ALA A 243 -17.15 18.94 -33.24
C ALA A 243 -18.40 18.04 -33.26
N VAL A 244 -19.60 18.58 -33.52
CA VAL A 244 -20.82 17.78 -33.75
C VAL A 244 -20.67 16.89 -34.99
N LEU A 245 -20.17 17.43 -36.10
CA LEU A 245 -19.96 16.67 -37.33
C LEU A 245 -18.95 15.52 -37.13
N PHE A 246 -17.78 15.80 -36.54
CA PHE A 246 -16.79 14.76 -36.20
C PHE A 246 -17.32 13.75 -35.18
N TRP A 247 -18.21 14.16 -34.26
CA TRP A 247 -18.86 13.22 -33.35
C TRP A 247 -19.78 12.25 -34.11
N VAL A 248 -20.72 12.79 -34.89
CA VAL A 248 -21.76 11.99 -35.58
C VAL A 248 -21.18 11.10 -36.68
N PHE A 249 -20.34 11.65 -37.56
CA PHE A 249 -19.89 10.95 -38.77
C PHE A 249 -18.60 10.12 -38.60
N PHE A 250 -17.87 10.29 -37.49
CA PHE A 250 -16.57 9.60 -37.29
C PHE A 250 -16.43 8.96 -35.90
N LEU A 251 -16.42 9.77 -34.84
CA LEU A 251 -16.07 9.29 -33.49
C LEU A 251 -17.13 8.33 -32.90
N TYR A 252 -18.42 8.51 -33.22
CA TYR A 252 -19.48 7.63 -32.74
C TYR A 252 -19.34 6.17 -33.21
N HIS A 253 -18.84 5.96 -34.43
CA HIS A 253 -18.56 4.61 -34.96
C HIS A 253 -17.16 4.11 -34.55
N TRP A 254 -16.19 5.02 -34.38
CA TRP A 254 -14.78 4.66 -34.15
C TRP A 254 -14.40 4.42 -32.68
N ILE A 255 -15.17 4.92 -31.72
CA ILE A 255 -14.89 4.74 -30.27
C ILE A 255 -15.51 3.42 -29.76
N PRO A 256 -14.72 2.51 -29.18
CA PRO A 256 -15.24 1.26 -28.60
C PRO A 256 -16.23 1.51 -27.46
N SER A 257 -17.36 0.80 -27.45
CA SER A 257 -18.41 0.92 -26.43
C SER A 257 -17.92 0.65 -24.99
N ALA A 258 -16.82 -0.10 -24.84
CA ALA A 258 -16.16 -0.38 -23.57
C ALA A 258 -15.61 0.87 -22.85
N ASP A 259 -15.39 1.98 -23.58
CA ASP A 259 -14.79 3.20 -23.02
C ASP A 259 -15.81 4.15 -22.36
N GLY A 260 -17.10 3.82 -22.36
CA GLY A 260 -18.15 4.66 -21.76
C GLY A 260 -18.37 6.00 -22.47
N GLY A 261 -17.87 6.15 -23.70
CA GLY A 261 -17.97 7.35 -24.52
C GLY A 261 -16.72 8.22 -24.56
N LEU A 262 -16.84 9.41 -25.16
CA LEU A 262 -15.71 10.28 -25.51
C LEU A 262 -14.79 10.61 -24.32
N SER A 263 -15.37 10.85 -23.14
CA SER A 263 -14.60 11.23 -21.95
C SER A 263 -13.65 10.11 -21.52
N GLY A 264 -14.13 8.87 -21.40
CA GLY A 264 -13.29 7.72 -20.99
C GLY A 264 -12.25 7.35 -22.05
N TYR A 265 -12.60 7.50 -23.34
CA TYR A 265 -11.65 7.34 -24.44
C TYR A 265 -10.48 8.34 -24.32
N CYS A 266 -10.78 9.63 -24.13
CA CYS A 266 -9.77 10.68 -23.99
C CYS A 266 -8.93 10.50 -22.72
N GLU A 267 -9.57 10.18 -21.59
CA GLU A 267 -8.94 9.91 -20.29
C GLU A 267 -7.91 8.77 -20.39
N ARG A 268 -8.31 7.60 -20.93
CA ARG A 268 -7.39 6.48 -21.16
C ARG A 268 -6.24 6.83 -22.10
N LYS A 269 -6.50 7.62 -23.16
CA LYS A 269 -5.47 8.03 -24.14
C LYS A 269 -4.47 9.04 -23.58
N VAL A 270 -4.93 10.07 -22.86
CA VAL A 270 -4.08 11.05 -22.18
C VAL A 270 -3.25 10.36 -21.10
N THR A 271 -3.84 9.48 -20.30
CA THR A 271 -3.09 8.69 -19.31
C THR A 271 -2.00 7.82 -19.95
N LYS A 272 -2.30 7.13 -21.07
CA LYS A 272 -1.31 6.33 -21.80
C LYS A 272 -0.19 7.20 -22.42
N ALA A 273 -0.52 8.41 -22.88
CA ALA A 273 0.48 9.37 -23.37
C ALA A 273 1.37 9.89 -22.23
N LEU A 274 0.78 10.24 -21.08
CA LEU A 274 1.49 10.66 -19.87
C LEU A 274 2.48 9.61 -19.41
N MET A 275 2.05 8.36 -19.21
CA MET A 275 2.93 7.24 -18.85
C MET A 275 4.11 7.12 -19.82
N LYS A 276 3.85 7.10 -21.15
CA LYS A 276 4.89 6.99 -22.17
C LYS A 276 5.91 8.15 -22.13
N ILE A 277 5.47 9.36 -21.77
CA ILE A 277 6.34 10.53 -21.60
C ILE A 277 7.13 10.44 -20.28
N VAL A 278 6.49 10.08 -19.17
CA VAL A 278 7.12 9.94 -17.85
C VAL A 278 8.17 8.83 -17.87
N THR A 279 7.85 7.60 -18.27
CA THR A 279 8.82 6.50 -18.35
C THR A 279 10.01 6.86 -19.25
N LYS A 280 9.77 7.49 -20.41
CA LYS A 280 10.86 7.95 -21.29
C LYS A 280 11.73 9.03 -20.63
N THR A 281 11.16 9.89 -19.80
CA THR A 281 11.87 10.98 -19.13
C THR A 281 12.66 10.46 -17.93
N VAL A 282 12.08 9.58 -17.11
CA VAL A 282 12.75 8.90 -15.98
C VAL A 282 13.93 8.07 -16.48
N ASN A 283 13.76 7.24 -17.51
CA ASN A 283 14.86 6.46 -18.09
C ASN A 283 15.97 7.36 -18.68
N GLN A 284 15.64 8.57 -19.15
CA GLN A 284 16.62 9.58 -19.59
C GLN A 284 17.21 10.42 -18.44
N ALA A 285 16.68 10.34 -17.23
CA ALA A 285 17.27 10.90 -16.01
C ALA A 285 18.24 9.88 -15.39
N LEU A 286 17.79 8.63 -15.17
CA LEU A 286 18.61 7.53 -14.63
C LEU A 286 19.88 7.32 -15.46
N ALA A 287 19.77 7.15 -16.78
CA ALA A 287 20.93 6.98 -17.66
C ALA A 287 21.89 8.19 -17.69
N ARG A 288 21.47 9.38 -17.21
CA ARG A 288 22.35 10.54 -17.02
C ARG A 288 22.98 10.56 -15.63
N GLU A 289 22.29 10.07 -14.61
CA GLU A 289 22.83 9.94 -13.26
C GLU A 289 23.88 8.82 -13.21
N GLU A 290 23.60 7.66 -13.80
CA GLU A 290 24.55 6.57 -14.03
C GLU A 290 25.78 7.07 -14.81
N ALA A 291 25.58 7.73 -15.94
CA ALA A 291 26.68 8.33 -16.71
C ALA A 291 27.41 9.46 -15.95
N SER A 292 26.81 10.06 -14.91
CA SER A 292 27.46 11.04 -14.04
C SER A 292 28.23 10.37 -12.90
N ARG A 293 27.72 9.27 -12.32
CA ARG A 293 28.40 8.41 -11.35
C ARG A 293 29.65 7.79 -11.97
N LEU A 294 29.51 7.11 -13.10
CA LEU A 294 30.64 6.53 -13.86
C LEU A 294 31.70 7.59 -14.22
N ARG A 295 31.29 8.84 -14.51
CA ARG A 295 32.23 9.96 -14.74
C ARG A 295 32.86 10.51 -13.47
N ALA A 296 32.19 10.44 -12.32
CA ALA A 296 32.74 10.81 -11.02
C ALA A 296 33.72 9.73 -10.51
N GLU A 297 33.35 8.47 -10.63
CA GLU A 297 34.17 7.28 -10.32
C GLU A 297 35.43 7.24 -11.21
N PHE A 298 35.30 7.44 -12.52
CA PHE A 298 36.45 7.56 -13.43
C PHE A 298 37.37 8.74 -13.06
N ARG A 299 36.82 9.85 -12.55
CA ARG A 299 37.62 10.99 -12.03
C ARG A 299 38.27 10.67 -10.69
N ALA A 300 37.61 9.89 -9.83
CA ALA A 300 38.15 9.44 -8.54
C ALA A 300 39.28 8.43 -8.71
N ALA A 301 39.08 7.37 -9.51
CA ALA A 301 40.12 6.41 -9.86
C ALA A 301 41.35 7.11 -10.48
N LYS A 302 41.12 8.03 -11.43
CA LYS A 302 42.20 8.85 -12.02
C LYS A 302 42.90 9.76 -11.01
N LYS A 303 42.24 10.17 -9.91
CA LYS A 303 42.86 10.94 -8.83
C LYS A 303 43.64 10.05 -7.84
N ASN A 304 43.20 8.81 -7.66
CA ASN A 304 43.82 7.84 -6.75
C ASN A 304 44.96 7.03 -7.40
N GLY A 305 45.19 7.17 -8.71
CA GLY A 305 46.26 6.50 -9.45
C GLY A 305 45.92 5.08 -9.94
N GLU A 306 44.73 4.58 -9.61
CA GLU A 306 44.27 3.25 -10.01
C GLU A 306 43.91 3.20 -11.51
N LYS A 307 44.30 2.12 -12.19
CA LYS A 307 43.88 1.87 -13.57
C LYS A 307 42.38 1.51 -13.56
N PRO A 308 41.53 2.17 -14.37
CA PRO A 308 40.09 1.92 -14.33
C PRO A 308 39.77 0.48 -14.74
N ARG A 309 38.94 -0.20 -13.95
CA ARG A 309 38.35 -1.50 -14.35
C ARG A 309 37.51 -1.28 -15.61
N VAL A 310 37.94 -1.89 -16.71
CA VAL A 310 37.15 -1.98 -17.93
C VAL A 310 36.19 -3.15 -17.78
N GLU A 311 34.93 -2.86 -17.47
CA GLU A 311 33.86 -3.84 -17.67
C GLU A 311 33.79 -4.22 -19.15
N ARG A 312 33.81 -5.52 -19.45
CA ARG A 312 33.66 -6.03 -20.82
C ARG A 312 32.20 -5.95 -21.23
N THR A 313 31.78 -4.80 -21.75
CA THR A 313 30.50 -4.67 -22.45
C THR A 313 30.42 -5.70 -23.58
N ALA A 314 29.30 -6.43 -23.65
CA ALA A 314 29.16 -7.55 -24.58
C ALA A 314 29.16 -7.10 -26.05
N THR A 315 30.23 -7.44 -26.78
CA THR A 315 30.29 -7.27 -28.23
C THR A 315 29.58 -8.43 -28.94
N LEU A 316 28.32 -8.21 -29.33
CA LEU A 316 27.72 -9.00 -30.42
C LEU A 316 28.55 -8.83 -31.70
N PRO A 317 28.82 -9.89 -32.48
CA PRO A 317 29.55 -9.78 -33.72
C PRO A 317 28.72 -8.98 -34.73
N THR A 318 29.18 -7.77 -35.05
CA THR A 318 28.60 -6.97 -36.12
C THR A 318 29.27 -7.35 -37.43
N LEU A 319 28.50 -7.83 -38.40
CA LEU A 319 29.00 -8.14 -39.74
C LEU A 319 29.56 -6.86 -40.39
N PRO A 320 30.73 -6.90 -41.07
CA PRO A 320 31.20 -5.79 -41.87
C PRO A 320 30.23 -5.53 -43.02
N ASP A 321 29.72 -4.29 -43.12
CA ASP A 321 28.91 -3.86 -44.26
C ASP A 321 29.83 -3.65 -45.47
N MET A 322 29.92 -4.67 -46.31
CA MET A 322 30.78 -4.70 -47.49
C MET A 322 30.19 -3.84 -48.61
N GLY A 323 30.54 -2.56 -48.61
CA GLY A 323 30.26 -1.65 -49.72
C GLY A 323 30.74 -2.22 -51.06
N PRO A 324 30.05 -1.90 -52.18
CA PRO A 324 30.24 -2.59 -53.45
C PRO A 324 31.68 -2.52 -53.96
N THR A 325 32.21 -3.70 -54.31
CA THR A 325 33.61 -3.93 -54.63
C THR A 325 34.08 -3.22 -55.90
N SER A 326 35.32 -2.70 -55.87
CA SER A 326 36.11 -2.56 -57.09
C SER A 326 37.60 -2.84 -56.82
N LYS A 327 38.15 -3.77 -57.60
CA LYS A 327 39.57 -4.11 -57.77
C LYS A 327 40.26 -4.84 -56.60
N THR A 328 40.62 -6.08 -56.93
CA THR A 328 41.50 -7.04 -56.26
C THR A 328 42.90 -6.52 -55.95
N ASP A 329 43.54 -7.08 -54.92
CA ASP A 329 44.88 -7.68 -55.06
C ASP A 329 45.12 -8.78 -54.00
N GLN A 330 46.30 -9.40 -54.00
CA GLN A 330 46.51 -10.82 -53.64
C GLN A 330 46.82 -11.14 -52.15
N ILE A 331 46.64 -12.42 -51.79
CA ILE A 331 46.88 -13.01 -50.45
C ILE A 331 48.29 -13.64 -50.36
N PRO A 332 49.07 -13.36 -49.29
CA PRO A 332 50.19 -14.21 -48.85
C PRO A 332 49.78 -15.22 -47.76
N MET A 333 50.41 -16.40 -47.73
CA MET A 333 50.05 -17.52 -46.84
C MET A 333 50.83 -17.56 -45.50
N LEU A 334 50.36 -18.41 -44.57
CA LEU A 334 51.11 -18.88 -43.41
C LEU A 334 52.49 -19.45 -43.80
N ASN A 335 53.43 -19.42 -42.87
CA ASN A 335 54.52 -20.40 -42.83
C ASN A 335 54.72 -20.92 -41.39
N ARG A 336 55.11 -22.19 -41.26
CA ARG A 336 55.46 -22.86 -39.99
C ARG A 336 56.98 -23.01 -39.87
N ASN A 337 57.47 -23.24 -38.66
CA ASN A 337 58.70 -23.99 -38.39
C ASN A 337 58.58 -24.66 -37.01
N ASP A 338 59.19 -25.82 -36.86
CA ASP A 338 58.96 -26.77 -35.76
C ASP A 338 60.24 -27.11 -34.98
N THR A 339 60.05 -27.64 -33.76
CA THR A 339 61.01 -28.41 -32.93
C THR A 339 62.33 -27.75 -32.47
N MET A 340 62.54 -27.71 -31.15
CA MET A 340 63.38 -28.71 -30.45
C MET A 340 63.00 -28.78 -28.96
N THR A 341 63.45 -29.82 -28.24
CA THR A 341 63.06 -30.11 -26.84
C THR A 341 64.27 -30.38 -25.94
N THR A 342 64.20 -30.01 -24.65
CA THR A 342 64.77 -30.77 -23.50
C THR A 342 64.44 -30.09 -22.15
N LEU A 343 64.47 -30.89 -21.07
CA LEU A 343 64.35 -30.56 -19.64
C LEU A 343 65.52 -31.27 -18.90
N PRO A 344 65.80 -31.04 -17.61
CA PRO A 344 65.68 -29.83 -16.76
C PRO A 344 67.09 -29.43 -16.22
N PRO A 345 67.26 -28.74 -15.06
CA PRO A 345 67.24 -29.45 -13.77
C PRO A 345 66.60 -28.67 -12.60
N TYR A 346 66.61 -29.28 -11.41
CA TYR A 346 65.96 -28.84 -10.16
C TYR A 346 67.00 -28.69 -9.04
N THR A 347 66.89 -27.69 -8.15
CA THR A 347 67.47 -27.59 -6.77
C THR A 347 67.30 -26.15 -6.22
N SER A 348 67.33 -25.84 -4.91
CA SER A 348 66.73 -26.55 -3.75
C SER A 348 66.80 -25.69 -2.46
N GLN A 349 65.63 -25.28 -1.95
CA GLN A 349 65.37 -25.09 -0.50
C GLN A 349 66.13 -23.93 0.23
N PRO A 350 66.02 -23.70 1.58
CA PRO A 350 65.34 -22.47 2.05
C PRO A 350 66.14 -21.58 3.05
N GLY A 351 65.59 -20.42 3.41
CA GLY A 351 66.11 -19.61 4.53
C GLY A 351 65.39 -18.28 4.82
N THR A 352 64.44 -18.29 5.75
CA THR A 352 64.03 -17.13 6.59
C THR A 352 64.95 -17.03 7.84
N PRO A 353 64.92 -15.98 8.70
CA PRO A 353 64.09 -14.77 8.71
C PRO A 353 64.84 -13.42 8.99
N GLY A 354 64.09 -12.31 8.90
CA GLY A 354 64.23 -11.15 9.80
C GLY A 354 65.16 -10.01 9.36
N GLY A 355 64.90 -8.79 9.87
CA GLY A 355 65.77 -7.63 9.66
C GLY A 355 65.07 -6.28 9.54
N MET A 356 65.16 -5.50 10.62
CA MET A 356 65.16 -4.03 10.69
C MET A 356 66.20 -3.40 9.72
N GLU A 357 66.19 -2.12 9.29
CA GLU A 357 65.34 -0.98 9.65
C GLU A 357 65.35 0.18 8.61
N THR A 358 64.95 1.38 9.07
CA THR A 358 64.87 2.70 8.41
C THR A 358 66.20 3.30 7.93
N GLY A 359 66.12 4.40 7.14
CA GLY A 359 67.25 5.30 6.78
C GLY A 359 67.32 5.65 5.29
N VAL A 360 66.76 6.74 4.71
CA VAL A 360 66.72 8.19 5.01
C VAL A 360 67.88 8.99 4.38
N MET A 361 67.51 9.89 3.44
CA MET A 361 68.22 11.09 2.92
C MET A 361 69.58 10.97 2.19
N SER A 362 69.67 11.60 1.00
CA SER A 362 70.44 12.85 0.83
C SER A 362 70.20 13.54 -0.54
N SER A 363 70.57 14.83 -0.61
CA SER A 363 70.88 15.79 -1.71
C SER A 363 70.81 15.38 -3.20
N GLU A 364 70.73 16.29 -4.19
CA GLU A 364 71.00 17.75 -4.21
C GLU A 364 70.23 18.53 -5.32
N ARG A 365 70.50 19.84 -5.43
CA ARG A 365 70.17 20.77 -6.56
C ARG A 365 71.48 21.07 -7.36
N PRO A 366 71.51 21.67 -8.59
CA PRO A 366 70.60 22.71 -9.11
C PRO A 366 70.28 22.69 -10.64
N MET A 367 69.67 23.77 -11.14
CA MET A 367 69.40 24.10 -12.56
C MET A 367 70.45 25.08 -13.12
N PRO A 368 70.61 25.21 -14.46
CA PRO A 368 70.21 26.48 -15.09
C PRO A 368 69.63 26.43 -16.54
N SER A 369 69.05 27.59 -16.90
CA SER A 369 68.71 28.25 -18.20
C SER A 369 69.36 27.81 -19.56
N ARG A 370 68.95 28.23 -20.78
CA ARG A 370 67.94 29.22 -21.30
C ARG A 370 67.67 29.04 -22.84
N GLN A 371 66.50 29.50 -23.33
CA GLN A 371 66.14 30.24 -24.59
C GLN A 371 66.92 30.09 -25.94
N ALA A 372 66.35 30.36 -27.15
CA ALA A 372 64.97 30.55 -27.69
C ALA A 372 64.98 30.84 -29.23
N THR A 373 63.79 31.09 -29.84
CA THR A 373 63.51 31.58 -31.24
C THR A 373 63.72 30.55 -32.37
N THR A 374 63.12 30.61 -33.58
CA THR A 374 62.20 31.57 -34.31
C THR A 374 61.18 30.73 -35.14
N ALA A 375 60.26 31.15 -36.05
CA ALA A 375 59.83 32.40 -36.73
C ALA A 375 58.30 32.29 -37.08
N SER A 376 57.53 33.38 -37.30
CA SER A 376 57.16 34.07 -38.59
C SER A 376 56.45 33.20 -39.67
N ILE A 377 55.37 33.59 -40.37
CA ILE A 377 54.66 34.90 -40.45
C ILE A 377 53.16 34.79 -40.88
N ALA A 378 52.40 35.86 -40.57
CA ALA A 378 51.13 36.45 -41.08
C ALA A 378 50.48 36.02 -42.45
N SER A 379 49.25 36.42 -42.85
CA SER A 379 47.99 36.92 -42.22
C SER A 379 46.96 37.39 -43.30
N TYR A 380 45.63 37.39 -43.08
CA TYR A 380 44.69 38.45 -43.54
C TYR A 380 43.28 38.36 -42.90
N ALA A 381 42.43 39.41 -43.01
CA ALA A 381 41.08 39.46 -42.40
C ALA A 381 40.09 40.43 -43.10
N SER A 382 38.78 40.23 -42.85
CA SER A 382 37.64 41.18 -43.03
C SER A 382 36.34 40.51 -42.53
N ARG A 383 35.24 41.14 -42.06
CA ARG A 383 34.77 42.50 -41.65
C ARG A 383 33.35 42.24 -41.02
N ALA A 384 32.55 43.11 -40.37
CA ALA A 384 32.54 44.42 -39.68
C ALA A 384 31.10 44.54 -39.08
N THR A 385 30.66 45.33 -38.08
CA THR A 385 31.16 46.32 -37.08
C THR A 385 30.09 46.38 -35.95
N SER A 386 30.35 46.72 -34.67
CA SER A 386 30.66 48.04 -34.05
C SER A 386 29.53 49.09 -34.18
N LYS A 387 29.25 49.99 -33.22
CA LYS A 387 29.95 50.49 -32.00
C LYS A 387 28.99 50.40 -30.76
N SER A 388 29.20 50.86 -29.52
CA SER A 388 30.28 51.52 -28.71
C SER A 388 29.85 51.41 -27.21
N GLY A 389 30.67 51.64 -26.17
CA GLY A 389 32.11 51.94 -26.08
C GLY A 389 32.45 53.06 -25.06
N GLY A 390 32.89 52.72 -23.84
CA GLY A 390 33.36 53.67 -22.80
C GLY A 390 33.95 52.97 -21.56
N GLY A 391 34.99 53.55 -20.93
CA GLY A 391 35.60 53.10 -19.65
C GLY A 391 34.95 53.79 -18.42
N TYR A 392 35.27 53.48 -17.16
CA TYR A 392 36.44 52.79 -16.53
C TYR A 392 36.00 52.11 -15.20
N GLY A 393 36.80 51.32 -14.45
CA GLY A 393 38.11 50.70 -14.69
C GLY A 393 39.00 50.56 -13.42
N ARG A 394 39.83 49.50 -13.39
CA ARG A 394 40.93 49.15 -12.43
C ARG A 394 40.63 48.65 -10.99
N LEU A 395 41.24 47.48 -10.70
CA LEU A 395 41.94 47.06 -9.44
C LEU A 395 41.09 46.80 -8.16
N ALA A 396 41.43 45.86 -7.25
CA ALA A 396 42.51 44.85 -7.18
C ALA A 396 42.12 43.62 -6.28
N SER A 397 43.02 42.64 -6.19
CA SER A 397 43.17 41.62 -5.12
C SER A 397 44.64 41.62 -4.68
N PRO A 398 45.01 41.28 -3.41
CA PRO A 398 45.40 39.88 -3.09
C PRO A 398 45.31 39.46 -1.59
N VAL A 399 46.00 38.36 -1.24
CA VAL A 399 46.22 37.65 0.05
C VAL A 399 47.67 37.07 0.02
N PRO A 400 48.31 36.49 1.08
CA PRO A 400 47.84 36.15 2.44
C PRO A 400 48.82 36.50 3.61
N ALA A 401 48.50 36.09 4.85
CA ALA A 401 49.46 35.82 5.93
C ALA A 401 48.91 34.77 6.96
N VAL A 402 49.24 33.47 6.85
CA VAL A 402 50.21 32.62 7.61
C VAL A 402 50.13 32.54 9.17
N PRO A 403 50.34 31.34 9.80
CA PRO A 403 50.22 31.07 11.24
C PRO A 403 51.60 30.98 11.98
N PRO A 404 51.67 30.50 13.24
CA PRO A 404 52.13 29.11 13.45
C PRO A 404 51.55 28.30 14.65
N LEU A 405 51.65 26.96 14.55
CA LEU A 405 51.99 25.89 15.54
C LEU A 405 51.84 26.18 17.06
N ASN A 406 51.42 25.23 17.93
CA ASN A 406 52.14 23.95 18.18
C ASN A 406 51.42 22.94 19.12
N TYR A 407 51.90 21.67 19.09
CA TYR A 407 51.84 20.58 20.09
C TYR A 407 50.54 19.85 20.51
N ASP A 408 50.75 18.67 21.11
CA ASP A 408 49.87 17.49 21.16
C ASP A 408 49.33 17.12 22.57
N ASP A 409 48.40 16.15 22.57
CA ASP A 409 48.01 15.19 23.62
C ASP A 409 47.65 15.65 25.05
N HIS A 410 46.40 15.33 25.46
CA HIS A 410 46.13 14.28 26.46
C HIS A 410 44.63 13.89 26.49
N ALA A 411 44.26 12.88 27.30
CA ALA A 411 43.10 12.02 27.06
C ALA A 411 41.96 12.06 28.13
N HIS A 412 40.88 11.31 27.83
CA HIS A 412 39.77 10.87 28.68
C HIS A 412 38.63 11.87 29.04
N SER A 413 37.48 11.66 28.37
CA SER A 413 36.20 11.11 28.90
C SER A 413 35.63 11.56 30.28
N PRO A 414 34.31 11.43 30.53
CA PRO A 414 33.21 12.08 29.79
C PRO A 414 32.09 12.61 30.73
N SER A 415 31.58 13.85 30.57
CA SER A 415 30.43 14.32 31.38
C SER A 415 29.52 15.38 30.73
N THR A 416 28.28 15.34 31.19
CA THR A 416 27.04 16.05 30.84
C THR A 416 27.03 17.61 30.89
N VAL A 417 26.36 18.25 29.91
CA VAL A 417 25.13 19.12 30.02
C VAL A 417 25.05 20.16 31.18
N PRO A 418 24.55 21.43 31.04
CA PRO A 418 23.99 22.20 29.90
C PRO A 418 24.43 23.72 29.76
N SER A 419 23.75 24.43 28.83
CA SER A 419 23.20 25.82 28.92
C SER A 419 24.01 27.10 28.56
N HIS A 420 23.23 28.14 28.18
CA HIS A 420 23.57 29.55 27.83
C HIS A 420 24.50 29.80 26.60
N GLY A 421 24.48 30.98 25.95
CA GLY A 421 23.43 32.02 25.97
C GLY A 421 23.81 33.45 25.50
N ASN A 422 23.22 33.90 24.38
CA ASN A 422 22.77 35.28 24.08
C ASN A 422 23.78 36.39 23.64
N TYR A 423 23.20 37.48 23.09
CA TYR A 423 23.74 38.80 22.66
C TYR A 423 24.65 38.84 21.40
N GLY A 424 24.61 39.88 20.53
CA GLY A 424 23.80 41.12 20.44
C GLY A 424 24.16 41.91 19.14
N GLN A 425 23.80 43.18 18.86
CA GLN A 425 22.97 44.19 19.56
C GLN A 425 22.71 45.47 18.67
N TYR A 426 21.45 45.90 18.44
CA TYR A 426 20.94 47.31 18.32
C TYR A 426 21.57 48.31 17.28
N PRO A 427 21.17 49.62 17.11
CA PRO A 427 20.24 50.60 17.79
C PRO A 427 18.86 50.80 17.08
N SER A 428 17.75 51.37 17.64
CA SER A 428 17.42 52.53 18.54
C SER A 428 17.41 53.91 17.84
N ASN A 429 16.52 54.90 18.09
CA ASN A 429 15.63 55.17 19.25
C ASN A 429 14.47 56.18 18.91
N GLN A 430 13.62 56.56 19.90
CA GLN A 430 12.67 57.73 19.99
C GLN A 430 11.31 57.69 19.20
N MET A 431 10.19 58.33 19.64
CA MET A 431 9.64 58.71 20.98
C MET A 431 8.15 59.22 20.88
N VAL A 432 7.54 59.68 22.00
CA VAL A 432 6.28 60.48 22.18
C VAL A 432 4.96 59.70 22.45
N THR A 433 4.03 60.35 23.18
CA THR A 433 2.82 59.85 23.87
C THR A 433 1.60 60.76 23.66
N ASP A 434 0.37 60.22 23.65
CA ASP A 434 -0.93 60.86 24.02
C ASP A 434 -2.13 59.92 23.66
N SER A 435 -3.39 60.06 24.12
CA SER A 435 -3.98 60.47 25.42
C SER A 435 -5.51 60.11 25.47
N MET A 436 -6.13 60.02 26.65
CA MET A 436 -7.57 59.68 26.89
C MET A 436 -8.54 60.88 26.71
N PRO A 437 -9.84 60.71 26.31
CA PRO A 437 -11.01 60.45 27.23
C PRO A 437 -12.18 59.60 26.59
N SER A 438 -13.37 59.30 27.18
CA SER A 438 -13.92 59.15 28.55
C SER A 438 -15.32 58.42 28.55
N LEU A 439 -15.99 58.34 29.72
CA LEU A 439 -17.37 57.85 30.02
C LEU A 439 -18.49 58.93 29.79
N PRO A 440 -19.82 58.72 30.05
CA PRO A 440 -20.58 57.65 30.78
C PRO A 440 -21.82 57.06 30.02
N GLY A 441 -22.73 56.21 30.58
CA GLY A 441 -22.74 55.43 31.83
C GLY A 441 -24.00 55.56 32.75
N ARG A 442 -25.02 54.68 32.64
CA ARG A 442 -26.15 54.40 33.61
C ARG A 442 -26.73 52.98 33.35
N PHE A 443 -26.97 52.11 34.35
CA PHE A 443 -28.22 51.87 35.13
C PHE A 443 -29.48 51.56 34.26
N THR A 444 -30.34 50.55 34.53
CA THR A 444 -30.74 49.90 35.81
C THR A 444 -30.99 48.37 35.76
N GLU A 445 -30.97 47.76 36.96
CA GLU A 445 -31.83 46.66 37.48
C GLU A 445 -31.88 45.23 36.90
N SER A 446 -31.96 44.29 37.85
CA SER A 446 -32.55 42.95 37.72
C SER A 446 -33.56 42.76 38.86
N PRO A 447 -34.66 42.01 38.65
CA PRO A 447 -35.30 41.26 39.72
C PRO A 447 -35.31 39.75 39.45
N GLY A 448 -35.52 38.99 40.53
CA GLY A 448 -35.47 37.52 40.56
C GLY A 448 -36.84 36.81 40.48
N PRO A 449 -37.01 35.65 41.15
CA PRO A 449 -37.83 34.54 40.65
C PRO A 449 -39.20 34.35 41.33
N MET A 450 -40.09 33.58 40.68
CA MET A 450 -41.13 32.66 41.21
C MET A 450 -41.77 31.95 39.98
N HIS A 451 -41.77 30.63 39.86
CA HIS A 451 -42.73 29.61 40.35
C HIS A 451 -43.91 29.28 39.39
N SER A 452 -44.87 28.46 39.82
CA SER A 452 -45.52 27.43 39.00
C SER A 452 -47.00 27.65 38.66
N ASP A 453 -47.52 26.75 37.81
CA ASP A 453 -48.93 26.36 37.62
C ASP A 453 -49.92 27.31 36.91
N SER A 454 -50.29 26.95 35.67
CA SER A 454 -51.71 26.88 35.27
C SER A 454 -51.89 26.09 33.97
N ALA A 455 -52.78 25.09 33.95
CA ALA A 455 -53.28 24.45 32.74
C ALA A 455 -54.83 24.42 32.73
N PRO A 456 -55.45 24.88 31.63
CA PRO A 456 -56.69 24.28 31.12
C PRO A 456 -56.66 24.14 29.58
N LEU A 457 -57.52 23.37 28.87
CA LEU A 457 -58.53 22.38 29.24
C LEU A 457 -58.83 21.49 27.99
N PHE A 458 -59.22 20.23 28.19
CA PHE A 458 -59.91 19.42 27.15
C PHE A 458 -61.41 19.80 27.10
N PRO A 459 -62.11 19.58 25.96
CA PRO A 459 -63.07 18.46 25.90
C PRO A 459 -63.17 17.74 24.52
N PRO A 460 -63.95 16.64 24.38
CA PRO A 460 -63.91 15.68 23.26
C PRO A 460 -65.31 15.54 22.57
N PRO A 461 -65.86 14.36 22.18
CA PRO A 461 -65.34 13.16 21.50
C PRO A 461 -66.11 12.83 20.17
N ALA A 462 -65.85 11.64 19.60
CA ALA A 462 -66.70 10.89 18.63
C ALA A 462 -66.68 11.39 17.15
N ARG A 463 -67.05 10.59 16.13
CA ARG A 463 -67.81 9.31 16.09
C ARG A 463 -67.19 8.28 15.11
N ALA A 464 -67.19 7.00 15.50
CA ALA A 464 -67.31 5.86 14.59
C ALA A 464 -68.81 5.47 14.45
N PRO A 465 -69.24 4.64 13.47
CA PRO A 465 -69.05 3.17 13.48
C PRO A 465 -68.75 2.63 12.04
N SER A 466 -68.85 1.36 11.62
CA SER A 466 -69.38 0.08 12.17
C SER A 466 -68.59 -1.12 11.56
N ALA A 467 -68.20 -2.15 12.33
CA ALA A 467 -68.80 -3.52 12.38
C ALA A 467 -68.92 -4.26 11.01
N ARG A 468 -68.39 -5.48 10.79
CA ARG A 468 -68.63 -6.82 11.42
C ARG A 468 -70.07 -7.35 11.18
N PRO A 469 -70.36 -8.69 11.26
CA PRO A 469 -69.49 -9.88 11.40
C PRO A 469 -69.79 -10.96 10.33
N MET A 470 -69.40 -12.22 10.56
CA MET A 470 -70.23 -13.40 10.23
C MET A 470 -69.92 -14.56 11.20
N ASP A 471 -70.96 -15.16 11.77
CA ASP A 471 -70.93 -16.25 12.76
C ASP A 471 -71.56 -17.53 12.17
N SER A 472 -71.24 -18.72 12.71
CA SER A 472 -72.09 -19.95 12.75
C SER A 472 -71.29 -21.23 13.08
N TYR A 473 -71.77 -22.23 13.84
CA TYR A 473 -72.82 -22.27 14.88
C TYR A 473 -72.65 -23.54 15.76
N SER A 474 -72.84 -23.42 17.09
CA SER A 474 -73.19 -24.41 18.15
C SER A 474 -72.88 -25.93 18.11
N GLN A 475 -72.44 -26.44 19.28
CA GLN A 475 -72.88 -27.69 19.99
C GLN A 475 -72.56 -29.12 19.44
N PRO A 476 -72.60 -30.19 20.28
CA PRO A 476 -72.33 -30.27 21.74
C PRO A 476 -71.55 -31.53 22.24
N LEU A 477 -71.13 -31.48 23.52
CA LEU A 477 -70.86 -32.58 24.48
C LEU A 477 -69.73 -33.62 24.22
N GLY A 478 -68.79 -33.75 25.19
CA GLY A 478 -67.82 -34.86 25.28
C GLY A 478 -66.65 -34.65 26.26
N THR A 479 -66.73 -35.22 27.46
CA THR A 479 -65.64 -35.35 28.48
C THR A 479 -64.49 -36.27 27.98
N PHE A 480 -63.23 -36.29 28.50
CA PHE A 480 -62.53 -35.88 29.74
C PHE A 480 -61.16 -35.21 29.37
N SER A 481 -60.47 -34.36 30.15
CA SER A 481 -59.83 -34.46 31.49
C SER A 481 -58.61 -35.39 31.62
N SER A 482 -57.53 -34.90 32.28
CA SER A 482 -56.28 -35.61 32.70
C SER A 482 -55.36 -36.11 31.55
N ALA A 483 -54.06 -36.42 31.73
CA ALA A 483 -53.01 -35.97 32.67
C ALA A 483 -51.61 -36.42 32.16
N GLN A 484 -50.58 -36.27 33.02
CA GLN A 484 -49.15 -36.57 32.85
C GLN A 484 -48.76 -37.88 32.13
N ALA A 485 -47.73 -37.79 31.28
CA ALA A 485 -46.58 -38.71 31.26
C ALA A 485 -45.36 -37.90 30.76
N SER A 486 -44.33 -37.57 31.55
CA SER A 486 -43.38 -38.40 32.32
C SER A 486 -42.23 -38.94 31.46
N TYR A 487 -41.00 -38.49 31.79
CA TYR A 487 -39.73 -39.08 31.33
C TYR A 487 -39.63 -40.56 31.72
N PRO A 488 -38.80 -41.36 31.03
CA PRO A 488 -37.43 -41.52 31.54
C PRO A 488 -36.33 -41.43 30.46
N ALA A 489 -35.12 -41.11 30.91
CA ALA A 489 -33.86 -41.37 30.21
C ALA A 489 -33.19 -42.62 30.86
N PRO A 490 -31.86 -42.76 30.85
CA PRO A 490 -30.91 -42.88 29.73
C PRO A 490 -30.32 -44.32 29.68
N ARG A 491 -29.27 -44.55 28.90
CA ARG A 491 -28.07 -45.35 29.28
C ARG A 491 -26.95 -45.16 28.23
N GLU A 492 -25.81 -44.60 28.64
CA GLU A 492 -24.58 -45.30 29.10
C GLU A 492 -23.78 -45.97 27.97
N TYR A 493 -22.54 -45.51 27.79
CA TYR A 493 -21.45 -46.28 27.20
C TYR A 493 -20.24 -46.14 28.12
N GLN A 494 -19.65 -47.27 28.53
CA GLN A 494 -18.49 -47.33 29.41
C GLN A 494 -17.34 -48.07 28.70
N ALA A 495 -16.10 -47.73 29.02
CA ALA A 495 -14.92 -48.10 28.23
C ALA A 495 -14.45 -49.55 28.42
N PHE A 496 -13.79 -50.12 27.41
CA PHE A 496 -12.85 -51.24 27.58
C PHE A 496 -11.82 -51.35 26.42
N GLN A 497 -10.57 -51.69 26.76
CA GLN A 497 -9.51 -52.25 25.89
C GLN A 497 -9.11 -53.64 26.50
N PRO A 498 -8.22 -54.50 25.96
CA PRO A 498 -7.36 -54.40 24.75
C PRO A 498 -7.30 -55.67 23.84
N GLY A 499 -6.58 -55.55 22.71
CA GLY A 499 -5.98 -56.67 21.93
C GLY A 499 -6.91 -57.44 20.97
N GLY A 500 -6.41 -58.12 19.93
CA GLY A 500 -5.05 -58.18 19.37
C GLY A 500 -4.86 -59.32 18.32
N ARG A 501 -3.83 -59.22 17.46
CA ARG A 501 -3.47 -60.16 16.34
C ARG A 501 -4.47 -60.15 15.14
N MET A 502 -4.12 -60.51 13.88
CA MET A 502 -2.89 -61.06 13.28
C MET A 502 -2.82 -60.81 11.74
N SER A 503 -1.62 -60.79 11.14
CA SER A 503 -1.25 -61.26 9.76
C SER A 503 -2.02 -60.77 8.49
N SER A 504 -1.40 -60.13 7.47
CA SER A 504 -0.53 -60.67 6.38
C SER A 504 -1.21 -61.70 5.44
N ALA A 505 -1.07 -61.75 4.11
CA ALA A 505 -0.09 -61.18 3.15
C ALA A 505 -0.74 -61.03 1.73
N THR A 506 -0.33 -60.12 0.82
CA THR A 506 0.70 -60.22 -0.26
C THR A 506 0.40 -61.20 -1.43
N SER A 507 0.88 -60.85 -2.65
CA SER A 507 0.71 -61.46 -4.00
C SER A 507 -0.53 -60.95 -4.79
N VAL A 508 -0.49 -60.50 -6.06
CA VAL A 508 0.34 -60.76 -7.28
C VAL A 508 -0.12 -61.97 -8.10
N GLY A 509 -0.75 -61.73 -9.26
CA GLY A 509 -1.13 -62.78 -10.22
C GLY A 509 -1.91 -62.26 -11.45
N SER A 510 -1.28 -62.22 -12.62
CA SER A 510 -1.85 -61.84 -13.93
C SER A 510 -2.81 -62.88 -14.53
N HIS A 511 -3.58 -62.54 -15.59
CA HIS A 511 -3.82 -63.28 -16.86
C HIS A 511 -4.99 -62.65 -17.70
N ARG A 512 -5.34 -63.09 -18.93
CA ARG A 512 -4.65 -62.83 -20.23
C ARG A 512 -5.59 -63.10 -21.45
N GLY A 513 -5.81 -62.10 -22.32
CA GLY A 513 -6.42 -62.24 -23.68
C GLY A 513 -7.97 -62.34 -23.74
N GLY A 514 -8.66 -62.13 -24.88
CA GLY A 514 -8.25 -61.47 -26.14
C GLY A 514 -8.83 -62.07 -27.44
N ALA A 515 -9.67 -61.32 -28.20
CA ALA A 515 -10.02 -61.47 -29.64
C ALA A 515 -11.23 -60.53 -30.00
N ALA A 516 -11.52 -60.09 -31.24
CA ALA A 516 -10.71 -59.79 -32.44
C ALA A 516 -11.55 -59.04 -33.53
N ALA A 517 -10.92 -58.18 -34.35
CA ALA A 517 -11.30 -57.76 -35.74
C ALA A 517 -12.67 -57.07 -36.04
N GLN A 518 -12.89 -56.19 -37.04
CA GLN A 518 -12.02 -55.51 -38.05
C GLN A 518 -12.65 -54.17 -38.59
N ARG A 519 -12.02 -53.53 -39.60
CA ARG A 519 -12.29 -52.20 -40.25
C ARG A 519 -13.35 -52.29 -41.42
N PRO A 520 -13.80 -51.23 -42.20
CA PRO A 520 -13.11 -49.95 -42.57
C PRO A 520 -13.88 -48.62 -42.96
N ILE A 521 -13.19 -47.47 -42.82
CA ILE A 521 -12.94 -46.32 -43.76
C ILE A 521 -14.08 -45.62 -44.58
N HIS A 522 -14.31 -44.30 -44.32
CA HIS A 522 -14.65 -43.06 -45.15
C HIS A 522 -15.53 -43.13 -46.46
N PRO A 523 -16.17 -42.06 -47.04
CA PRO A 523 -15.96 -40.58 -46.98
C PRO A 523 -17.26 -39.68 -46.86
N PRO A 524 -17.27 -38.32 -47.08
CA PRO A 524 -18.40 -37.41 -46.71
C PRO A 524 -19.11 -36.55 -47.81
N ALA A 525 -20.28 -35.96 -47.48
CA ALA A 525 -21.07 -34.92 -48.20
C ALA A 525 -21.79 -33.97 -47.18
N ARG A 526 -22.42 -32.79 -47.39
CA ARG A 526 -23.03 -31.98 -48.52
C ARG A 526 -24.48 -32.37 -48.95
N SER A 527 -25.50 -31.48 -49.07
CA SER A 527 -25.67 -30.03 -48.75
C SER A 527 -27.16 -29.54 -48.71
N ALA A 528 -27.46 -28.54 -47.84
CA ALA A 528 -28.48 -27.43 -47.87
C ALA A 528 -29.95 -27.58 -48.38
N THR A 529 -30.94 -27.04 -47.63
CA THR A 529 -32.06 -26.13 -48.08
C THR A 529 -33.04 -25.62 -46.96
N GLY A 530 -33.07 -24.29 -46.70
CA GLY A 530 -34.20 -23.44 -46.19
C GLY A 530 -35.00 -23.78 -44.89
N PRO A 531 -35.98 -22.95 -44.45
CA PRO A 531 -36.05 -21.48 -44.42
C PRO A 531 -36.34 -20.88 -43.00
N MET A 532 -36.40 -19.55 -42.85
CA MET A 532 -36.72 -18.82 -41.59
C MET A 532 -38.21 -18.43 -41.49
N PRO A 533 -38.79 -18.30 -40.27
CA PRO A 533 -39.36 -16.99 -39.89
C PRO A 533 -39.36 -16.59 -38.38
N PHE A 534 -39.25 -15.28 -38.14
CA PHE A 534 -39.77 -14.46 -37.03
C PHE A 534 -39.38 -14.69 -35.54
N ARG A 535 -39.66 -13.65 -34.74
CA ARG A 535 -39.18 -13.45 -33.35
C ARG A 535 -40.07 -12.42 -32.62
N GLU A 536 -40.52 -12.73 -31.41
CA GLU A 536 -41.16 -11.77 -30.49
C GLU A 536 -40.50 -11.77 -29.07
N PRO A 537 -40.75 -10.76 -28.21
CA PRO A 537 -39.94 -10.50 -27.02
C PRO A 537 -40.63 -10.80 -25.66
N PRO A 538 -39.87 -11.15 -24.61
CA PRO A 538 -40.36 -11.15 -23.23
C PRO A 538 -40.30 -9.74 -22.59
N LEU A 539 -41.24 -9.49 -21.68
CA LEU A 539 -41.42 -8.21 -20.98
C LEU A 539 -40.43 -7.98 -19.81
N ARG A 540 -40.26 -6.71 -19.43
CA ARG A 540 -39.61 -6.32 -18.16
C ARG A 540 -40.53 -6.58 -16.98
N ASN A 541 -39.94 -6.85 -15.82
CA ASN A 541 -40.50 -6.41 -14.54
C ASN A 541 -39.41 -5.78 -13.66
N LEU A 542 -39.81 -4.85 -12.78
CA LEU A 542 -38.93 -4.04 -11.94
C LEU A 542 -39.39 -4.12 -10.48
N THR A 543 -38.51 -4.49 -9.55
CA THR A 543 -38.44 -3.96 -8.18
C THR A 543 -37.32 -4.64 -7.38
N ASN A 544 -36.49 -3.85 -6.70
CA ASN A 544 -35.82 -4.21 -5.44
C ASN A 544 -35.17 -2.94 -4.81
N PRO A 545 -35.00 -2.85 -3.48
CA PRO A 545 -34.73 -1.57 -2.80
C PRO A 545 -33.26 -1.09 -2.85
N MET A 546 -33.04 0.20 -2.55
CA MET A 546 -31.71 0.80 -2.34
C MET A 546 -31.25 0.69 -0.89
N PRO A 547 -29.95 0.41 -0.62
CA PRO A 547 -29.35 0.61 0.70
C PRO A 547 -28.98 2.10 0.97
N PRO A 548 -28.80 2.52 2.24
CA PRO A 548 -28.62 3.93 2.61
C PRO A 548 -27.27 4.58 2.22
N ARG A 549 -27.21 5.91 2.29
CA ARG A 549 -25.99 6.72 2.09
C ARG A 549 -25.18 6.90 3.39
N ALA A 550 -23.94 6.41 3.42
CA ALA A 550 -22.92 6.89 4.35
C ALA A 550 -22.25 8.20 3.86
N ALA A 551 -21.76 9.02 4.81
CA ALA A 551 -21.20 10.36 4.57
C ALA A 551 -19.66 10.37 4.40
N SER A 552 -19.10 11.51 3.98
CA SER A 552 -17.69 11.65 3.60
C SER A 552 -16.81 12.31 4.67
N ALA A 553 -15.72 11.63 5.07
CA ALA A 553 -14.58 12.22 5.76
C ALA A 553 -13.49 12.71 4.77
N ARG A 554 -12.45 13.38 5.28
CA ARG A 554 -11.33 13.96 4.50
C ARG A 554 -9.97 13.72 5.17
N PRO A 555 -8.84 13.92 4.45
CA PRO A 555 -7.64 13.11 4.64
C PRO A 555 -6.57 13.77 5.51
N ASP A 556 -5.60 12.95 5.93
CA ASP A 556 -4.26 13.40 6.32
C ASP A 556 -3.16 12.53 5.68
N ARG A 557 -1.90 12.87 5.95
CA ARG A 557 -0.70 12.52 5.14
C ARG A 557 -0.22 11.06 5.22
N ALA A 558 0.49 10.63 4.17
CA ALA A 558 1.28 9.40 4.10
C ALA A 558 2.71 9.64 3.52
N PRO A 559 3.73 8.85 3.92
CA PRO A 559 5.09 8.86 3.35
C PRO A 559 5.20 8.07 2.01
N PRO A 560 6.36 8.08 1.32
CA PRO A 560 6.47 7.62 -0.08
C PRO A 560 6.87 6.14 -0.28
N TYR A 561 6.89 5.74 -1.56
CA TYR A 561 7.23 4.44 -2.17
C TYR A 561 6.12 3.37 -2.15
N ASN A 562 5.55 3.10 -3.33
CA ASN A 562 4.47 2.13 -3.55
C ASN A 562 4.88 1.07 -4.58
N TYR A 563 4.49 -0.20 -4.38
CA TYR A 563 4.78 -1.31 -5.30
C TYR A 563 3.55 -1.61 -6.18
N ASP A 564 3.51 -1.04 -7.38
CA ASP A 564 2.34 -1.12 -8.28
C ASP A 564 2.19 -2.49 -8.98
N VAL A 565 1.52 -3.42 -8.29
CA VAL A 565 1.18 -4.77 -8.80
C VAL A 565 -0.06 -4.76 -9.74
N GLU A 566 -0.81 -3.65 -9.84
CA GLU A 566 -2.10 -3.60 -10.57
C GLU A 566 -1.98 -3.62 -12.12
N SER A 567 -0.78 -3.52 -12.69
CA SER A 567 -0.57 -3.38 -14.15
C SER A 567 -1.09 -4.53 -15.03
N GLN A 568 -1.46 -5.68 -14.44
CA GLN A 568 -1.92 -6.87 -15.16
C GLN A 568 -3.42 -6.83 -15.57
N ARG A 569 -4.29 -6.06 -14.88
CA ARG A 569 -5.74 -6.03 -15.17
C ARG A 569 -6.12 -5.04 -16.28
N GLY A 570 -5.59 -5.25 -17.49
CA GLY A 570 -5.60 -4.23 -18.55
C GLY A 570 -5.88 -4.65 -20.00
N ARG A 571 -6.21 -5.92 -20.33
CA ARG A 571 -6.53 -6.34 -21.71
C ARG A 571 -7.64 -7.40 -21.80
N ASN A 572 -8.84 -6.97 -22.21
CA ASN A 572 -9.79 -7.83 -22.91
C ASN A 572 -9.83 -7.39 -24.37
N TYR A 573 -9.16 -8.15 -25.24
CA TYR A 573 -9.39 -8.12 -26.69
C TYR A 573 -10.19 -9.37 -27.04
N CYS A 574 -11.31 -9.21 -27.75
CA CYS A 574 -11.95 -10.33 -28.43
C CYS A 574 -11.12 -10.65 -29.68
N ILE A 575 -10.58 -11.86 -29.76
CA ILE A 575 -9.83 -12.38 -30.92
C ILE A 575 -10.38 -13.78 -31.24
N ASN A 576 -10.37 -14.13 -32.53
CA ASN A 576 -10.98 -15.35 -33.07
C ASN A 576 -10.51 -16.63 -32.36
N SER A 577 -11.45 -17.57 -32.21
CA SER A 577 -11.25 -18.91 -31.67
C SER A 577 -10.49 -19.81 -32.66
N ASN A 578 -9.18 -19.58 -32.84
CA ASN A 578 -8.23 -20.54 -33.44
C ASN A 578 -6.75 -20.15 -33.21
N MET A 579 -6.38 -19.81 -31.96
CA MET A 579 -5.01 -19.93 -31.46
C MET A 579 -5.04 -20.49 -30.03
N PRO A 580 -4.07 -21.32 -29.61
CA PRO A 580 -4.00 -21.84 -28.25
C PRO A 580 -3.75 -20.70 -27.25
N SER A 581 -4.42 -20.76 -26.08
CA SER A 581 -4.31 -19.70 -25.07
C SER A 581 -2.99 -19.78 -24.32
N ALA A 582 -2.16 -18.74 -24.41
CA ALA A 582 -0.89 -18.63 -23.70
C ALA A 582 -1.08 -18.23 -22.21
N THR A 583 -1.96 -18.95 -21.51
CA THR A 583 -2.29 -18.80 -20.08
C THR A 583 -2.29 -20.19 -19.45
N SER A 584 -1.70 -20.36 -18.27
CA SER A 584 -1.89 -21.63 -17.55
C SER A 584 -3.35 -21.76 -17.09
N GLU A 585 -3.89 -22.97 -17.04
CA GLU A 585 -5.23 -23.22 -16.51
C GLU A 585 -5.16 -23.35 -14.97
N TRP A 586 -6.31 -23.41 -14.29
CA TRP A 586 -6.31 -23.74 -12.86
C TRP A 586 -6.28 -25.26 -12.71
N HIS A 587 -5.41 -25.80 -11.87
CA HIS A 587 -5.45 -27.24 -11.60
C HIS A 587 -6.53 -27.60 -10.57
N GLU A 588 -6.95 -28.86 -10.54
CA GLU A 588 -8.12 -29.32 -9.77
C GLU A 588 -8.07 -28.98 -8.27
N GLY A 589 -6.88 -29.01 -7.66
CA GLY A 589 -6.68 -28.66 -6.26
C GLY A 589 -6.78 -27.15 -5.98
N GLU A 590 -6.27 -26.30 -6.88
CA GLU A 590 -6.49 -24.84 -6.80
C GLU A 590 -7.99 -24.53 -6.88
N LEU A 591 -8.71 -25.19 -7.79
CA LEU A 591 -10.17 -25.06 -7.93
C LEU A 591 -10.90 -25.56 -6.68
N ALA A 592 -10.51 -26.70 -6.10
CA ALA A 592 -11.08 -27.22 -4.86
C ALA A 592 -10.90 -26.25 -3.69
N MET A 593 -9.69 -25.68 -3.52
CA MET A 593 -9.42 -24.65 -2.51
C MET A 593 -10.23 -23.37 -2.77
N GLN A 594 -10.34 -22.93 -4.02
CA GLN A 594 -11.12 -21.75 -4.40
C GLN A 594 -12.63 -21.96 -4.15
N GLN A 595 -13.16 -23.16 -4.37
CA GLN A 595 -14.55 -23.52 -4.05
C GLN A 595 -14.78 -23.58 -2.54
N GLN A 596 -13.93 -24.30 -1.78
CA GLN A 596 -14.04 -24.43 -0.32
C GLN A 596 -13.99 -23.08 0.38
N LEU A 597 -13.12 -22.16 -0.08
CA LEU A 597 -12.96 -20.81 0.46
C LEU A 597 -13.80 -19.73 -0.27
N LYS A 598 -14.81 -20.15 -1.06
CA LYS A 598 -15.81 -19.28 -1.72
C LYS A 598 -15.19 -18.10 -2.49
N VAL A 599 -14.10 -18.36 -3.20
CA VAL A 599 -13.30 -17.37 -3.92
C VAL A 599 -14.02 -16.93 -5.21
N PRO A 600 -14.15 -15.61 -5.47
CA PRO A 600 -14.70 -15.13 -6.73
C PRO A 600 -13.88 -15.58 -7.94
N GLN A 601 -14.56 -16.06 -8.98
CA GLN A 601 -13.94 -16.56 -10.21
C GLN A 601 -13.00 -15.52 -10.85
N GLN A 602 -11.76 -15.94 -11.13
CA GLN A 602 -10.70 -15.12 -11.73
C GLN A 602 -9.85 -15.95 -12.71
N ARG A 603 -9.11 -15.29 -13.61
CA ARG A 603 -8.13 -15.97 -14.49
C ARG A 603 -6.85 -16.28 -13.71
N ASN A 604 -6.22 -17.42 -13.98
CA ASN A 604 -4.89 -17.73 -13.49
C ASN A 604 -3.88 -16.70 -14.08
N PRO A 605 -3.09 -15.97 -13.25
CA PRO A 605 -2.08 -15.03 -13.73
C PRO A 605 -0.74 -15.69 -14.11
N THR A 606 -0.60 -17.01 -13.90
CA THR A 606 0.62 -17.76 -14.19
C THR A 606 0.89 -17.76 -15.70
N LEU A 607 2.09 -17.33 -16.07
CA LEU A 607 2.54 -17.26 -17.46
C LEU A 607 3.26 -18.55 -17.83
N HIS A 608 3.08 -19.02 -19.06
CA HIS A 608 3.94 -20.04 -19.65
C HIS A 608 5.32 -19.43 -19.95
N GLY A 609 6.37 -20.18 -19.63
CA GLY A 609 7.77 -19.78 -19.82
C GLY A 609 8.25 -18.66 -18.89
N LEU A 610 9.49 -18.21 -19.10
CA LEU A 610 10.07 -17.07 -18.38
C LEU A 610 9.85 -15.77 -19.15
N ALA A 611 8.81 -15.01 -18.78
CA ALA A 611 8.63 -13.66 -19.29
C ALA A 611 9.86 -12.77 -18.96
N ALA A 612 10.36 -11.99 -19.92
CA ALA A 612 11.63 -11.26 -19.79
C ALA A 612 11.73 -10.35 -18.54
N HIS A 613 10.61 -9.78 -18.08
CA HIS A 613 10.57 -8.95 -16.86
C HIS A 613 10.71 -9.77 -15.56
N HIS A 614 10.33 -11.04 -15.56
CA HIS A 614 10.68 -11.98 -14.49
C HIS A 614 12.18 -12.31 -14.55
N GLY A 615 12.73 -12.57 -15.74
CA GLY A 615 14.16 -12.88 -15.91
C GLY A 615 15.10 -11.78 -15.41
N VAL A 616 14.77 -10.50 -15.66
CA VAL A 616 15.54 -9.36 -15.10
C VAL A 616 15.50 -9.34 -13.57
N ARG A 617 14.31 -9.50 -12.96
CA ARG A 617 14.16 -9.54 -11.50
C ARG A 617 14.91 -10.71 -10.86
N VAL A 618 14.84 -11.90 -11.46
CA VAL A 618 15.63 -13.08 -11.03
C VAL A 618 17.13 -12.77 -11.01
N SER A 619 17.65 -12.04 -12.02
CA SER A 619 19.06 -11.62 -12.05
C SER A 619 19.45 -10.49 -11.09
N GLN A 620 18.48 -9.80 -10.50
CA GLN A 620 18.71 -8.78 -9.47
C GLN A 620 18.65 -9.38 -8.06
N ASN A 621 17.91 -10.47 -7.88
CA ASN A 621 17.69 -11.13 -6.61
C ASN A 621 18.93 -11.89 -6.11
N ALA A 622 19.15 -11.91 -4.80
CA ALA A 622 20.33 -12.51 -4.17
C ALA A 622 20.14 -14.00 -3.80
N LEU A 623 18.89 -14.48 -3.71
CA LEU A 623 18.55 -15.82 -3.22
C LEU A 623 17.52 -16.51 -4.10
N VAL A 624 17.59 -17.84 -4.16
CA VAL A 624 16.55 -18.70 -4.73
C VAL A 624 16.34 -19.89 -3.80
N ALA A 625 15.12 -20.03 -3.27
CA ALA A 625 14.68 -21.27 -2.65
C ALA A 625 14.30 -22.25 -3.76
N LEU A 626 14.87 -23.46 -3.73
CA LEU A 626 14.67 -24.49 -4.76
C LEU A 626 14.02 -25.73 -4.15
N GLY A 627 13.21 -26.43 -4.92
CA GLY A 627 12.67 -27.73 -4.54
C GLY A 627 12.57 -28.71 -5.70
N THR A 628 12.73 -29.99 -5.38
CA THR A 628 12.62 -31.13 -6.31
C THR A 628 12.10 -32.35 -5.53
N LEU A 629 11.88 -33.48 -6.21
CA LEU A 629 11.51 -34.75 -5.61
C LEU A 629 12.73 -35.66 -5.44
N ASP A 630 12.86 -36.32 -4.29
CA ASP A 630 13.79 -37.43 -4.11
C ASP A 630 13.28 -38.71 -4.80
N ASN A 631 14.03 -39.80 -4.67
CA ASN A 631 13.78 -41.05 -5.38
C ASN A 631 12.57 -41.83 -4.82
N GLU A 632 12.07 -41.44 -3.64
CA GLU A 632 10.82 -41.93 -3.06
C GLU A 632 9.63 -41.04 -3.45
N GLY A 633 9.86 -40.00 -4.27
CA GLY A 633 8.86 -39.03 -4.70
C GLY A 633 8.56 -37.95 -3.65
N ARG A 634 9.33 -37.86 -2.56
CA ARG A 634 9.12 -36.85 -1.52
C ARG A 634 9.70 -35.51 -1.96
N PRO A 635 8.95 -34.40 -1.87
CA PRO A 635 9.51 -33.08 -2.08
C PRO A 635 10.44 -32.69 -0.93
N TRP A 636 11.55 -32.06 -1.30
CA TRP A 636 12.47 -31.35 -0.41
C TRP A 636 12.63 -29.90 -0.88
N THR A 637 13.08 -29.02 0.02
CA THR A 637 13.35 -27.61 -0.26
C THR A 637 14.75 -27.23 0.25
N THR A 638 15.43 -26.31 -0.43
CA THR A 638 16.70 -25.71 0.00
C THR A 638 16.75 -24.23 -0.40
N ILE A 639 17.83 -23.51 -0.05
CA ILE A 639 18.05 -22.12 -0.46
C ILE A 639 19.51 -21.94 -0.92
N TRP A 640 19.68 -21.56 -2.17
CA TRP A 640 20.99 -21.25 -2.78
C TRP A 640 21.07 -19.76 -3.14
N GLY A 641 22.28 -19.26 -3.41
CA GLY A 641 22.56 -17.86 -3.73
C GLY A 641 23.63 -17.25 -2.84
N GLY A 642 23.38 -16.04 -2.34
CA GLY A 642 24.28 -15.24 -1.50
C GLY A 642 24.85 -14.03 -2.23
N GLU A 643 24.96 -14.09 -3.55
CA GLU A 643 25.37 -12.96 -4.41
C GLU A 643 24.30 -12.66 -5.48
N ARG A 644 24.12 -11.38 -5.81
CA ARG A 644 23.17 -10.95 -6.85
C ARG A 644 23.67 -11.33 -8.24
N GLY A 645 22.78 -11.80 -9.11
CA GLY A 645 23.12 -12.24 -10.48
C GLY A 645 23.61 -13.69 -10.61
N PHE A 646 23.67 -14.44 -9.50
CA PHE A 646 24.02 -15.86 -9.48
C PHE A 646 23.05 -16.73 -10.30
N ALA A 647 21.78 -16.33 -10.35
CA ALA A 647 20.72 -16.91 -11.17
C ALA A 647 20.34 -15.91 -12.28
N ARG A 648 20.44 -16.29 -13.56
CA ARG A 648 20.21 -15.36 -14.67
C ARG A 648 19.68 -16.04 -15.94
N PRO A 649 18.86 -15.35 -16.77
CA PRO A 649 18.43 -15.87 -18.05
C PRO A 649 19.62 -16.01 -19.02
N VAL A 650 19.70 -17.15 -19.71
CA VAL A 650 20.75 -17.46 -20.71
C VAL A 650 20.17 -17.80 -22.09
N ALA A 651 18.91 -18.23 -22.17
CA ALA A 651 18.14 -18.35 -23.39
C ALA A 651 16.65 -18.05 -23.09
N GLU A 652 15.79 -18.06 -24.11
CA GLU A 652 14.34 -17.95 -23.90
C GLU A 652 13.85 -19.09 -23.00
N SER A 653 13.20 -18.74 -21.89
CA SER A 653 12.75 -19.68 -20.86
C SER A 653 13.83 -20.58 -20.24
N VAL A 654 15.12 -20.22 -20.30
CA VAL A 654 16.21 -20.94 -19.62
C VAL A 654 16.95 -20.03 -18.64
N LEU A 655 16.95 -20.41 -17.37
CA LEU A 655 17.78 -19.82 -16.31
C LEU A 655 19.04 -20.67 -16.11
N ALA A 656 20.19 -20.02 -15.97
CA ALA A 656 21.40 -20.64 -15.43
C ALA A 656 21.63 -20.16 -13.99
N PHE A 657 22.11 -21.07 -13.15
CA PHE A 657 22.50 -20.84 -11.76
C PHE A 657 23.99 -21.15 -11.60
N ASN A 658 24.70 -20.36 -10.80
CA ASN A 658 26.09 -20.59 -10.38
C ASN A 658 26.22 -20.21 -8.90
N SER A 659 26.28 -21.19 -7.99
CA SER A 659 26.28 -20.94 -6.53
C SER A 659 27.12 -21.97 -5.78
N THR A 660 27.75 -21.58 -4.67
CA THR A 660 28.34 -22.51 -3.70
C THR A 660 27.22 -23.20 -2.92
N VAL A 661 27.30 -24.51 -2.70
CA VAL A 661 26.24 -25.30 -2.05
C VAL A 661 26.82 -26.35 -1.10
N ASP A 662 26.02 -26.84 -0.14
CA ASP A 662 26.36 -28.03 0.63
C ASP A 662 26.09 -29.29 -0.23
N THR A 663 27.12 -29.79 -0.90
CA THR A 663 27.01 -31.04 -1.69
C THR A 663 26.89 -32.31 -0.84
N LYS A 664 27.06 -32.24 0.49
CA LYS A 664 27.13 -33.40 1.39
C LYS A 664 25.87 -33.70 2.16
N HIS A 665 25.08 -32.69 2.58
CA HIS A 665 23.87 -32.92 3.39
C HIS A 665 22.58 -32.32 2.80
N ASP A 666 22.67 -31.31 1.91
CA ASP A 666 21.50 -30.72 1.22
C ASP A 666 20.69 -31.81 0.49
N PRO A 667 19.44 -32.06 0.88
CA PRO A 667 18.62 -33.10 0.26
C PRO A 667 18.18 -32.75 -1.16
N VAL A 668 18.05 -31.47 -1.51
CA VAL A 668 17.73 -31.03 -2.88
C VAL A 668 18.95 -31.20 -3.79
N PHE A 669 20.16 -30.91 -3.31
CA PHE A 669 21.36 -31.23 -4.10
C PHE A 669 21.43 -32.74 -4.40
N LYS A 670 21.29 -33.60 -3.39
CA LYS A 670 21.33 -35.06 -3.60
C LYS A 670 20.22 -35.57 -4.51
N ALA A 671 19.02 -35.01 -4.40
CA ALA A 671 17.92 -35.37 -5.30
C ALA A 671 18.16 -34.88 -6.74
N LEU A 672 18.80 -33.73 -6.97
CA LEU A 672 19.15 -33.27 -8.31
C LEU A 672 20.33 -34.05 -8.91
N TRP A 673 21.33 -34.41 -8.11
CA TRP A 673 22.54 -35.19 -8.49
C TRP A 673 22.42 -36.70 -8.31
N ASP A 674 21.20 -37.22 -8.28
CA ASP A 674 20.94 -38.66 -8.17
C ASP A 674 21.67 -39.47 -9.25
N GLY A 675 22.21 -40.64 -8.86
CA GLY A 675 23.02 -41.50 -9.72
C GLY A 675 24.47 -41.06 -9.93
N ILE A 676 24.94 -39.98 -9.30
CA ILE A 676 26.35 -39.56 -9.28
C ILE A 676 26.90 -39.70 -7.85
N ASP A 677 28.10 -40.26 -7.72
CA ASP A 677 28.78 -40.48 -6.45
C ASP A 677 29.62 -39.27 -6.01
N ASP A 678 30.11 -39.29 -4.76
CA ASP A 678 30.93 -38.21 -4.21
C ASP A 678 32.22 -38.01 -5.03
N GLU A 679 32.80 -39.06 -5.63
CA GLU A 679 33.96 -38.94 -6.53
C GLU A 679 33.61 -38.21 -7.83
N GLY A 680 32.51 -38.57 -8.50
CA GLY A 680 32.00 -37.86 -9.67
C GLY A 680 31.65 -36.40 -9.37
N VAL A 681 31.08 -36.12 -8.19
CA VAL A 681 30.82 -34.76 -7.70
C VAL A 681 32.12 -33.96 -7.49
N GLN A 682 33.19 -34.59 -6.99
CA GLN A 682 34.51 -33.97 -6.87
C GLN A 682 35.20 -33.74 -8.23
N GLN A 683 35.08 -34.69 -9.16
CA GLN A 683 35.66 -34.65 -10.51
C GLN A 683 34.93 -33.69 -11.47
N GLY A 684 33.74 -33.20 -11.10
CA GLY A 684 32.95 -32.26 -11.89
C GLY A 684 32.09 -32.92 -12.97
N ALA A 685 31.57 -34.12 -12.70
CA ALA A 685 30.74 -34.89 -13.63
C ALA A 685 29.52 -34.09 -14.12
N ILE A 686 29.27 -34.14 -15.43
CA ILE A 686 28.12 -33.47 -16.06
C ILE A 686 26.87 -34.34 -15.89
N ASN A 687 25.98 -33.89 -15.02
CA ASN A 687 24.65 -34.45 -14.83
C ASN A 687 23.71 -34.02 -15.96
N LYS A 688 23.04 -35.00 -16.59
CA LYS A 688 21.88 -34.79 -17.47
C LYS A 688 20.73 -35.68 -16.95
N PRO A 689 19.85 -35.16 -16.08
CA PRO A 689 18.87 -36.00 -15.42
C PRO A 689 17.94 -36.70 -16.41
N ASN A 690 17.51 -37.92 -16.07
CA ASN A 690 16.59 -38.74 -16.88
C ASN A 690 17.03 -38.88 -18.35
N GLY A 691 18.33 -39.10 -18.59
CA GLY A 691 18.89 -39.26 -19.93
C GLY A 691 18.87 -38.01 -20.83
N GLY A 692 18.44 -36.86 -20.28
CA GLY A 692 18.22 -35.61 -21.04
C GLY A 692 16.77 -35.15 -21.07
N GLU A 693 15.80 -35.92 -20.55
CA GLU A 693 14.42 -35.44 -20.34
C GLU A 693 14.35 -34.40 -19.21
N GLY A 694 15.34 -34.40 -18.31
CA GLY A 694 15.45 -33.47 -17.18
C GLY A 694 14.68 -33.91 -15.94
N LYS A 695 14.90 -33.23 -14.81
CA LYS A 695 14.26 -33.53 -13.52
C LYS A 695 13.41 -32.36 -13.03
N GLY A 696 12.16 -32.66 -12.65
CA GLY A 696 11.17 -31.69 -12.19
C GLY A 696 11.65 -30.89 -10.99
N MET A 697 11.48 -29.57 -11.06
CA MET A 697 11.86 -28.65 -9.99
C MET A 697 10.98 -27.39 -9.96
N ALA A 698 10.93 -26.74 -8.80
CA ALA A 698 10.41 -25.40 -8.65
C ALA A 698 11.43 -24.49 -7.96
N GLY A 699 11.24 -23.19 -8.15
CA GLY A 699 12.08 -22.16 -7.56
C GLY A 699 11.28 -20.93 -7.16
N LEU A 700 11.56 -20.40 -5.97
CA LEU A 700 11.21 -19.05 -5.59
C LEU A 700 12.49 -18.22 -5.60
N SER A 701 12.69 -17.39 -6.62
CA SER A 701 13.70 -16.33 -6.56
C SER A 701 13.19 -15.19 -5.69
N PHE A 702 14.01 -14.69 -4.76
CA PHE A 702 13.62 -13.61 -3.86
C PHE A 702 14.79 -12.72 -3.43
N ASP A 703 14.42 -11.51 -3.00
CA ASP A 703 15.30 -10.54 -2.38
C ASP A 703 14.62 -10.00 -1.13
N LEU A 704 15.27 -10.16 0.03
CA LEU A 704 14.70 -9.73 1.31
C LEU A 704 14.84 -8.22 1.50
N GLU A 705 15.89 -7.57 0.97
CA GLU A 705 16.07 -6.11 1.09
C GLU A 705 14.93 -5.35 0.40
N THR A 706 14.60 -5.77 -0.83
CA THR A 706 13.58 -5.13 -1.67
C THR A 706 12.20 -5.80 -1.58
N ARG A 707 12.06 -6.88 -0.78
CA ARG A 707 10.86 -7.72 -0.68
C ARG A 707 10.35 -8.25 -2.03
N ASP A 708 11.25 -8.42 -3.00
CA ASP A 708 10.92 -8.94 -4.33
C ASP A 708 10.78 -10.47 -4.31
N ARG A 709 9.85 -11.03 -5.10
CA ARG A 709 9.86 -12.46 -5.43
C ARG A 709 9.23 -12.82 -6.78
N VAL A 710 9.81 -13.85 -7.40
CA VAL A 710 9.39 -14.50 -8.64
C VAL A 710 9.34 -16.01 -8.41
N LYS A 711 8.19 -16.64 -8.67
CA LYS A 711 8.02 -18.09 -8.71
C LYS A 711 8.30 -18.62 -10.11
N LEU A 712 8.87 -19.82 -10.14
CA LEU A 712 9.38 -20.54 -11.30
C LEU A 712 9.01 -22.02 -11.12
N ALA A 713 8.51 -22.67 -12.16
CA ALA A 713 8.40 -24.13 -12.24
C ALA A 713 8.98 -24.61 -13.57
N GLY A 714 9.50 -25.84 -13.61
CA GLY A 714 10.17 -26.37 -14.79
C GLY A 714 11.05 -27.58 -14.50
N ASN A 715 12.08 -27.78 -15.32
CA ASN A 715 12.98 -28.94 -15.23
C ASN A 715 14.45 -28.51 -15.22
N MET A 716 15.26 -29.14 -14.35
CA MET A 716 16.72 -29.14 -14.50
C MET A 716 17.09 -29.93 -15.75
N ILE A 717 17.75 -29.28 -16.72
CA ILE A 717 18.13 -29.90 -18.01
C ILE A 717 19.59 -30.37 -18.05
N VAL A 718 20.48 -29.71 -17.30
CA VAL A 718 21.89 -30.07 -17.16
C VAL A 718 22.47 -29.42 -15.91
N GLY A 719 23.45 -30.05 -15.28
CA GLY A 719 24.32 -29.43 -14.30
C GLY A 719 25.72 -30.04 -14.28
N ALA A 720 26.67 -29.31 -13.72
CA ALA A 720 28.01 -29.78 -13.39
C ALA A 720 28.45 -29.13 -12.08
N THR A 721 29.33 -29.82 -11.34
CA THR A 721 30.02 -29.26 -10.18
C THR A 721 31.41 -28.75 -10.58
N VAL A 722 31.87 -27.69 -9.93
CA VAL A 722 33.20 -27.11 -10.10
C VAL A 722 33.84 -26.81 -8.74
N ASP A 723 35.10 -26.36 -8.75
CA ASP A 723 35.90 -26.04 -7.55
C ASP A 723 36.10 -27.21 -6.56
N GLY A 724 36.08 -28.45 -7.06
CA GLY A 724 36.15 -29.67 -6.26
C GLY A 724 34.84 -29.94 -5.52
N GLY A 725 33.73 -30.04 -6.26
CA GLY A 725 32.41 -30.33 -5.70
C GLY A 725 31.86 -29.28 -4.74
N LYS A 726 32.26 -28.00 -4.86
CA LYS A 726 31.82 -26.90 -3.97
C LYS A 726 30.82 -25.96 -4.62
N THR A 727 31.00 -25.70 -5.90
CA THR A 727 30.18 -24.76 -6.67
C THR A 727 29.35 -25.56 -7.68
N VAL A 728 28.04 -25.33 -7.72
CA VAL A 728 27.12 -25.90 -8.70
C VAL A 728 26.86 -24.92 -9.82
N GLN A 729 27.02 -25.39 -11.05
CA GLN A 729 26.55 -24.73 -12.27
C GLN A 729 25.43 -25.58 -12.89
N MET A 730 24.23 -25.03 -13.03
CA MET A 730 23.10 -25.77 -13.62
C MET A 730 22.18 -24.88 -14.46
N ALA A 731 21.41 -25.50 -15.34
CA ALA A 731 20.38 -24.82 -16.13
C ALA A 731 18.99 -25.45 -15.89
N MET A 732 17.99 -24.57 -15.75
CA MET A 732 16.58 -24.90 -15.62
C MET A 732 15.82 -24.39 -16.84
N ALA A 733 15.12 -25.28 -17.54
CA ALA A 733 14.08 -24.90 -18.49
C ALA A 733 12.80 -24.57 -17.71
N VAL A 734 12.43 -23.30 -17.68
CA VAL A 734 11.27 -22.76 -16.96
C VAL A 734 10.02 -22.98 -17.81
N THR A 735 9.08 -23.79 -17.34
CA THR A 735 7.78 -24.03 -17.98
C THR A 735 6.72 -23.03 -17.55
N GLU A 736 6.78 -22.54 -16.30
CA GLU A 736 5.84 -21.56 -15.76
C GLU A 736 6.55 -20.48 -14.91
N GLY A 737 6.05 -19.24 -14.97
CA GLY A 737 6.61 -18.10 -14.25
C GLY A 737 5.57 -17.12 -13.72
N LEU A 738 5.72 -16.69 -12.46
CA LEU A 738 4.77 -15.80 -11.78
C LEU A 738 5.47 -14.82 -10.82
N GLY A 739 5.32 -13.52 -11.04
CA GLY A 739 5.68 -12.48 -10.06
C GLY A 739 4.69 -12.46 -8.89
N ASN A 740 5.19 -12.41 -7.66
CA ASN A 740 4.36 -12.55 -6.45
C ASN A 740 4.34 -11.30 -5.56
N CYS A 741 3.42 -11.31 -4.60
CA CYS A 741 3.12 -10.24 -3.65
C CYS A 741 4.23 -10.09 -2.56
N PRO A 742 4.60 -8.86 -2.14
CA PRO A 742 5.64 -8.63 -1.12
C PRO A 742 5.18 -8.86 0.34
N LYS A 743 3.91 -9.22 0.58
CA LYS A 743 3.38 -9.51 1.94
C LYS A 743 4.17 -10.61 2.65
N TYR A 744 4.34 -10.45 3.96
CA TYR A 744 4.98 -11.39 4.89
C TYR A 744 6.50 -11.59 4.69
N ILE A 745 7.16 -10.70 3.95
CA ILE A 745 8.62 -10.70 3.79
C ILE A 745 9.24 -9.67 4.75
N ASN A 746 9.91 -10.16 5.78
CA ASN A 746 10.73 -9.32 6.64
C ASN A 746 12.04 -9.00 5.93
N LYS A 747 12.50 -7.75 6.00
CA LYS A 747 13.78 -7.35 5.41
C LYS A 747 14.92 -8.02 6.16
N LYS A 748 15.91 -8.47 5.41
CA LYS A 748 17.23 -8.83 5.92
C LYS A 748 18.26 -8.33 4.91
N ASP A 749 19.35 -7.76 5.40
CA ASP A 749 20.54 -7.47 4.60
C ASP A 749 21.28 -8.79 4.37
N ILE A 750 21.64 -9.16 3.14
CA ILE A 750 22.15 -10.49 2.78
C ILE A 750 23.62 -10.42 2.38
N VAL A 751 24.44 -11.22 3.05
CA VAL A 751 25.89 -11.31 2.80
C VAL A 751 26.30 -12.75 2.45
N PRO A 752 27.28 -12.96 1.55
CA PRO A 752 27.81 -14.29 1.26
C PRO A 752 28.41 -14.98 2.51
N ASN A 753 28.29 -16.30 2.57
CA ASN A 753 28.91 -17.14 3.61
C ASN A 753 29.69 -18.28 2.98
N THR A 754 30.82 -18.66 3.57
CA THR A 754 31.59 -19.83 3.15
C THR A 754 30.94 -21.11 3.72
N VAL A 755 30.35 -21.90 2.83
CA VAL A 755 29.69 -23.17 3.18
C VAL A 755 30.70 -24.13 3.82
N SER A 756 30.37 -24.62 5.01
CA SER A 756 31.23 -25.47 5.85
C SER A 756 30.35 -26.44 6.66
N PRO A 757 29.75 -27.43 5.97
CA PRO A 757 28.54 -28.07 6.46
C PRO A 757 28.84 -29.20 7.45
N GLU A 758 28.21 -29.14 8.62
CA GLU A 758 28.29 -30.17 9.68
C GLU A 758 26.87 -30.67 10.01
N LEU A 759 26.59 -31.96 9.80
CA LEU A 759 25.32 -32.58 10.17
C LEU A 759 25.24 -32.74 11.70
N VAL A 760 24.23 -32.14 12.32
CA VAL A 760 24.01 -32.15 13.78
C VAL A 760 23.03 -33.25 14.21
N SER A 761 21.96 -33.46 13.44
CA SER A 761 21.01 -34.56 13.62
C SER A 761 20.25 -34.83 12.32
N ASP A 762 19.94 -36.10 12.08
CA ASP A 762 19.06 -36.61 11.02
C ASP A 762 17.84 -37.39 11.57
N LYS A 763 17.55 -37.25 12.88
CA LYS A 763 16.55 -38.04 13.61
C LYS A 763 15.56 -37.18 14.39
N LEU A 764 14.39 -37.77 14.64
CA LEU A 764 13.44 -37.34 15.66
C LEU A 764 13.79 -37.99 17.01
N PRO A 765 13.38 -37.39 18.15
CA PRO A 765 12.78 -36.07 18.28
C PRO A 765 13.79 -34.96 17.99
N LEU A 766 13.31 -33.76 17.68
CA LEU A 766 14.18 -32.61 17.43
C LEU A 766 14.91 -32.18 18.70
N SER A 767 16.23 -32.02 18.60
CA SER A 767 17.06 -31.41 19.64
C SER A 767 16.64 -29.97 19.93
N GLN A 768 16.82 -29.50 21.16
CA GLN A 768 16.44 -28.14 21.59
C GLN A 768 16.89 -27.05 20.60
N LYS A 769 18.13 -27.10 20.11
CA LYS A 769 18.68 -26.12 19.14
C LYS A 769 17.91 -26.00 17.82
N ALA A 770 17.17 -27.05 17.43
CA ALA A 770 16.30 -27.03 16.26
C ALA A 770 14.90 -26.47 16.61
N LEU A 771 14.40 -26.73 17.83
CA LEU A 771 13.19 -26.09 18.36
C LEU A 771 13.39 -24.58 18.56
N ASP A 772 14.55 -24.17 19.09
CA ASP A 772 14.96 -22.77 19.26
C ASP A 772 14.95 -22.05 17.89
N LEU A 773 15.45 -22.71 16.84
CA LEU A 773 15.41 -22.20 15.47
C LEU A 773 13.98 -22.08 14.93
N ILE A 774 13.10 -23.06 15.20
CA ILE A 774 11.69 -22.98 14.80
C ILE A 774 10.98 -21.81 15.52
N ALA A 775 11.23 -21.62 16.81
CA ALA A 775 10.65 -20.53 17.59
C ALA A 775 11.17 -19.15 17.12
N ALA A 776 12.47 -19.04 16.82
CA ALA A 776 13.08 -17.82 16.29
C ALA A 776 12.75 -17.54 14.81
N ALA A 777 12.23 -18.52 14.07
CA ALA A 777 11.97 -18.38 12.63
C ALA A 777 10.85 -17.37 12.35
N ASP A 778 11.21 -16.29 11.66
CA ASP A 778 10.29 -15.28 11.16
C ASP A 778 9.76 -15.61 9.74
N MET A 779 10.39 -16.57 9.06
CA MET A 779 9.96 -17.14 7.79
C MET A 779 10.55 -18.52 7.51
N PHE A 780 9.83 -19.33 6.73
CA PHE A 780 10.31 -20.60 6.18
C PHE A 780 9.91 -20.75 4.70
N PHE A 781 10.56 -21.67 4.00
CA PHE A 781 10.26 -22.00 2.60
C PHE A 781 9.79 -23.44 2.50
N LEU A 782 8.92 -23.71 1.52
CA LEU A 782 8.31 -25.02 1.34
C LEU A 782 8.10 -25.33 -0.14
N SER A 783 8.08 -26.62 -0.47
CA SER A 783 7.87 -27.15 -1.82
C SER A 783 6.82 -28.26 -1.82
N SER A 784 6.03 -28.32 -2.89
CA SER A 784 4.94 -29.30 -3.06
C SER A 784 4.74 -29.61 -4.54
N THR A 785 3.91 -30.60 -4.88
CA THR A 785 3.62 -30.96 -6.28
C THR A 785 2.20 -31.47 -6.47
N ASN A 786 1.66 -31.38 -7.68
CA ASN A 786 0.44 -32.08 -8.12
C ASN A 786 0.75 -33.29 -9.02
N GLY A 787 2.02 -33.70 -9.11
CA GLY A 787 2.50 -34.79 -9.99
C GLY A 787 2.76 -34.38 -11.44
N LYS A 788 2.38 -33.16 -11.87
CA LYS A 788 2.66 -32.61 -13.20
C LYS A 788 3.56 -31.38 -13.15
N THR A 789 3.31 -30.50 -12.18
CA THR A 789 4.12 -29.30 -11.89
C THR A 789 4.47 -29.25 -10.39
N MET A 790 5.43 -28.39 -10.04
CA MET A 790 5.88 -28.18 -8.67
C MET A 790 5.64 -26.73 -8.24
N ASP A 791 5.40 -26.52 -6.95
CA ASP A 791 5.44 -25.22 -6.29
C ASP A 791 6.68 -25.13 -5.40
N THR A 792 7.23 -23.93 -5.25
CA THR A 792 8.12 -23.55 -4.16
C THR A 792 7.80 -22.12 -3.76
N ASN A 793 7.60 -21.91 -2.45
CA ASN A 793 6.99 -20.70 -1.91
C ASN A 793 7.50 -20.47 -0.47
N HIS A 794 7.21 -19.30 0.12
CA HIS A 794 7.50 -19.04 1.54
C HIS A 794 6.23 -18.94 2.37
N ARG A 795 6.40 -19.00 3.69
CA ARG A 795 5.49 -18.47 4.72
C ARG A 795 6.30 -17.64 5.71
N GLY A 796 5.68 -16.62 6.30
CA GLY A 796 6.38 -15.68 7.17
C GLY A 796 5.42 -14.88 8.04
N GLY A 797 5.98 -14.24 9.05
CA GLY A 797 5.25 -13.46 10.05
C GLY A 797 6.24 -12.86 11.05
N SER A 798 5.79 -12.69 12.30
CA SER A 798 6.69 -12.45 13.43
C SER A 798 7.24 -13.79 13.96
N PRO A 799 8.39 -13.81 14.66
CA PRO A 799 8.89 -15.02 15.32
C PRO A 799 7.82 -15.71 16.18
N GLY A 800 7.84 -17.03 16.23
CA GLY A 800 6.81 -17.84 16.90
C GLY A 800 5.51 -18.04 16.11
N PHE A 801 5.40 -17.60 14.85
CA PHE A 801 4.21 -17.90 14.03
C PHE A 801 4.09 -19.38 13.61
N ILE A 802 5.18 -20.15 13.73
CA ILE A 802 5.21 -21.60 13.59
C ILE A 802 5.08 -22.22 14.98
N ARG A 803 4.14 -23.16 15.17
CA ARG A 803 3.93 -23.88 16.43
C ARG A 803 4.32 -25.34 16.32
N VAL A 804 4.84 -25.89 17.41
CA VAL A 804 5.14 -27.32 17.56
C VAL A 804 3.97 -27.96 18.30
N MET A 805 3.26 -28.88 17.62
CA MET A 805 2.16 -29.65 18.21
C MET A 805 2.68 -30.88 18.97
N ARG A 806 3.77 -31.50 18.48
CA ARG A 806 4.32 -32.77 18.99
C ARG A 806 5.81 -32.85 18.70
N ASN A 807 6.61 -33.40 19.61
CA ASN A 807 8.03 -33.69 19.41
C ASN A 807 8.46 -34.93 20.20
N GLU A 808 8.14 -36.11 19.67
CA GLU A 808 8.34 -37.42 20.31
C GLU A 808 9.12 -38.37 19.38
N ASP A 809 9.61 -39.49 19.92
CA ASP A 809 10.43 -40.48 19.18
C ASP A 809 9.74 -41.05 17.93
N ASP A 810 8.41 -41.15 17.94
CA ASP A 810 7.58 -41.68 16.86
C ASP A 810 6.96 -40.60 15.95
N GLY A 811 7.12 -39.30 16.27
CA GLY A 811 6.52 -38.26 15.45
C GLY A 811 6.79 -36.82 15.89
N PHE A 812 7.00 -35.96 14.89
CA PHE A 812 7.14 -34.52 15.04
C PHE A 812 6.07 -33.81 14.20
N GLU A 813 5.32 -32.89 14.80
CA GLU A 813 4.25 -32.17 14.14
C GLU A 813 4.39 -30.66 14.30
N LEU A 814 4.37 -29.95 13.16
CA LEU A 814 4.28 -28.50 13.10
C LEU A 814 2.86 -28.08 12.74
N ILE A 815 2.46 -26.88 13.13
CA ILE A 815 1.26 -26.22 12.62
C ILE A 815 1.51 -24.72 12.46
N TYR A 816 0.91 -24.12 11.43
CA TYR A 816 0.96 -22.67 11.23
C TYR A 816 -0.37 -22.15 10.65
N PRO A 817 -0.78 -20.91 10.97
CA PRO A 817 -1.94 -20.27 10.36
C PRO A 817 -1.63 -19.81 8.92
N GLU A 818 -2.54 -20.07 7.98
CA GLU A 818 -2.38 -19.62 6.58
C GLU A 818 -2.98 -18.22 6.42
N TYR A 819 -2.11 -17.21 6.38
CA TYR A 819 -2.51 -15.80 6.31
C TYR A 819 -3.06 -15.37 4.94
N SER A 820 -3.72 -14.20 4.90
CA SER A 820 -4.41 -13.71 3.72
C SER A 820 -3.45 -13.46 2.54
N GLY A 821 -3.40 -14.41 1.60
CA GLY A 821 -2.47 -14.41 0.46
C GLY A 821 -2.96 -13.60 -0.75
N ASN A 822 -2.77 -14.16 -1.95
CA ASN A 822 -3.24 -13.63 -3.24
C ASN A 822 -4.42 -14.45 -3.84
N ARG A 823 -4.93 -15.43 -3.09
CA ARG A 823 -6.03 -16.34 -3.45
C ARG A 823 -5.82 -17.17 -4.73
N LEU A 824 -4.56 -17.44 -5.11
CA LEU A 824 -4.25 -18.43 -6.15
C LEU A 824 -4.29 -19.87 -5.59
N TYR A 825 -3.82 -20.03 -4.35
CA TYR A 825 -3.77 -21.30 -3.59
C TYR A 825 -2.87 -22.42 -4.13
N GLN A 826 -2.01 -22.18 -5.12
CA GLN A 826 -1.13 -23.20 -5.74
C GLN A 826 -0.49 -24.20 -4.76
N THR A 827 0.05 -23.72 -3.64
CA THR A 827 0.64 -24.54 -2.57
C THR A 827 -0.38 -25.50 -1.92
N LEU A 828 -1.55 -24.97 -1.53
CA LEU A 828 -2.61 -25.73 -0.87
C LEU A 828 -3.40 -26.59 -1.88
N GLY A 829 -3.47 -26.15 -3.14
CA GLY A 829 -4.03 -26.91 -4.25
C GLY A 829 -3.20 -28.16 -4.53
N ASN A 830 -1.87 -28.06 -4.54
CA ASN A 830 -1.00 -29.22 -4.56
C ASN A 830 -1.31 -30.17 -3.40
N PHE A 831 -1.40 -29.68 -2.15
CA PHE A 831 -1.74 -30.53 -0.99
C PHE A 831 -3.11 -31.22 -1.07
N LYS A 832 -4.10 -30.65 -1.78
CA LYS A 832 -5.39 -31.32 -2.04
C LYS A 832 -5.30 -32.49 -3.04
N VAL A 833 -4.22 -32.59 -3.81
CA VAL A 833 -3.97 -33.67 -4.81
C VAL A 833 -2.91 -34.65 -4.31
N ASN A 834 -1.82 -34.13 -3.72
CA ASN A 834 -0.74 -34.88 -3.10
C ASN A 834 -0.31 -34.12 -1.82
N PRO A 835 -0.53 -34.68 -0.61
CA PRO A 835 -0.25 -33.98 0.64
C PRO A 835 1.24 -33.84 0.96
N LEU A 836 2.15 -34.45 0.20
CA LEU A 836 3.58 -34.43 0.52
C LEU A 836 4.17 -33.01 0.43
N VAL A 837 4.98 -32.66 1.43
CA VAL A 837 5.59 -31.33 1.59
C VAL A 837 7.06 -31.43 1.99
N GLY A 838 7.89 -30.64 1.31
CA GLY A 838 9.25 -30.32 1.74
C GLY A 838 9.26 -28.95 2.41
N VAL A 839 10.06 -28.78 3.46
CA VAL A 839 10.22 -27.51 4.19
C VAL A 839 11.70 -27.26 4.47
N VAL A 840 12.10 -25.99 4.44
CA VAL A 840 13.42 -25.52 4.90
C VAL A 840 13.27 -24.27 5.77
N ILE A 841 13.88 -24.32 6.96
CA ILE A 841 13.91 -23.23 7.94
C ILE A 841 15.38 -22.77 8.06
N PRO A 842 15.74 -21.59 7.51
CA PRO A 842 17.11 -21.07 7.55
C PRO A 842 17.39 -20.23 8.80
N ASP A 843 18.56 -20.42 9.41
CA ASP A 843 19.12 -19.48 10.38
C ASP A 843 20.00 -18.45 9.66
N TYR A 844 19.45 -17.26 9.44
CA TYR A 844 20.15 -16.17 8.79
C TYR A 844 21.36 -15.65 9.60
N ASN A 845 21.39 -15.82 10.93
CA ASN A 845 22.50 -15.32 11.74
C ASN A 845 23.73 -16.22 11.63
N THR A 846 23.53 -17.54 11.64
CA THR A 846 24.63 -18.53 11.71
C THR A 846 24.95 -19.22 10.38
N ALA A 847 24.03 -19.18 9.40
CA ALA A 847 24.00 -20.05 8.21
C ALA A 847 23.65 -21.52 8.49
N ASN A 848 23.14 -21.85 9.68
CA ASN A 848 22.55 -23.16 9.96
C ASN A 848 21.22 -23.33 9.21
N VAL A 849 20.77 -24.57 9.01
CA VAL A 849 19.54 -24.88 8.28
C VAL A 849 18.88 -26.15 8.81
N LEU A 850 17.56 -26.12 8.93
CA LEU A 850 16.72 -27.27 9.25
C LEU A 850 15.88 -27.64 8.02
N TYR A 851 16.18 -28.81 7.45
CA TYR A 851 15.42 -29.43 6.36
C TYR A 851 14.40 -30.42 6.94
N LEU A 852 13.17 -30.42 6.42
CA LEU A 852 12.11 -31.35 6.82
C LEU A 852 11.39 -31.87 5.57
N THR A 853 10.88 -33.10 5.62
CA THR A 853 9.88 -33.61 4.67
C THR A 853 8.79 -34.38 5.43
N GLY A 854 7.58 -34.40 4.88
CA GLY A 854 6.42 -34.99 5.54
C GLY A 854 5.13 -34.83 4.73
N SER A 855 3.99 -34.85 5.42
CA SER A 855 2.66 -34.62 4.83
C SER A 855 1.95 -33.43 5.47
N ALA A 856 1.27 -32.63 4.64
CA ALA A 856 0.49 -31.48 5.03
C ALA A 856 -1.02 -31.78 5.06
N SER A 857 -1.68 -31.34 6.13
CA SER A 857 -3.13 -31.38 6.31
C SER A 857 -3.68 -29.96 6.39
N ILE A 858 -4.63 -29.61 5.52
CA ILE A 858 -5.27 -28.29 5.49
C ILE A 858 -6.52 -28.34 6.36
N LEU A 859 -6.54 -27.51 7.41
CA LEU A 859 -7.63 -27.38 8.37
C LEU A 859 -8.41 -26.10 8.07
N VAL A 860 -9.74 -26.17 8.03
CA VAL A 860 -10.59 -25.03 7.60
C VAL A 860 -11.72 -24.75 8.60
N GLY A 861 -11.89 -23.48 8.96
CA GLY A 861 -12.91 -23.07 9.92
C GLY A 861 -12.69 -23.68 11.30
N GLU A 862 -13.68 -24.44 11.77
CA GLU A 862 -13.70 -25.09 13.09
C GLU A 862 -12.49 -25.99 13.35
N GLU A 863 -12.03 -26.74 12.33
CA GLU A 863 -10.83 -27.59 12.38
C GLU A 863 -9.54 -26.78 12.64
N ALA A 864 -9.49 -25.52 12.20
CA ALA A 864 -8.36 -24.64 12.39
C ALA A 864 -8.47 -23.86 13.71
N SER A 865 -9.67 -23.39 14.05
CA SER A 865 -9.90 -22.60 15.26
C SER A 865 -9.88 -23.41 16.55
N SER A 866 -10.10 -24.73 16.47
CA SER A 866 -9.99 -25.69 17.59
C SER A 866 -8.55 -26.07 17.93
N LEU A 867 -7.57 -25.75 17.07
CA LEU A 867 -6.15 -25.93 17.34
C LEU A 867 -5.40 -24.60 17.52
N ILE A 868 -5.63 -23.61 16.64
CA ILE A 868 -5.00 -22.29 16.69
C ILE A 868 -6.06 -21.23 17.00
N ALA A 869 -5.82 -20.46 18.06
CA ALA A 869 -6.68 -19.36 18.47
C ALA A 869 -6.98 -18.40 17.31
N ARG A 870 -8.27 -18.17 17.03
CA ARG A 870 -8.79 -17.21 16.04
C ARG A 870 -8.29 -17.44 14.60
N SER A 871 -7.99 -18.68 14.20
CA SER A 871 -7.59 -19.00 12.82
C SER A 871 -8.67 -19.75 12.04
N ASN A 872 -9.14 -19.15 10.93
CA ASN A 872 -10.10 -19.75 10.00
C ASN A 872 -9.46 -20.67 8.94
N LEU A 873 -8.12 -20.70 8.86
CA LEU A 873 -7.34 -21.56 7.97
C LEU A 873 -5.99 -21.85 8.61
N ALA A 874 -5.59 -23.12 8.65
CA ALA A 874 -4.29 -23.56 9.18
C ALA A 874 -3.77 -24.74 8.37
N VAL A 875 -2.46 -24.97 8.42
CA VAL A 875 -1.83 -26.15 7.85
C VAL A 875 -1.01 -26.84 8.94
N LYS A 876 -1.36 -28.10 9.22
CA LYS A 876 -0.55 -29.00 10.05
C LYS A 876 0.39 -29.78 9.15
N ILE A 877 1.65 -29.94 9.55
CA ILE A 877 2.64 -30.77 8.85
C ILE A 877 3.11 -31.87 9.80
N SER A 878 2.83 -33.12 9.45
CA SER A 878 3.35 -34.30 10.13
C SER A 878 4.66 -34.71 9.44
N VAL A 879 5.79 -34.54 10.14
CA VAL A 879 7.14 -34.71 9.59
C VAL A 879 7.58 -36.18 9.68
N THR A 880 8.16 -36.69 8.60
CA THR A 880 8.64 -38.08 8.50
C THR A 880 10.17 -38.19 8.39
N SER A 881 10.88 -37.13 8.00
CA SER A 881 12.34 -37.07 8.04
C SER A 881 12.84 -35.63 8.20
N VAL A 882 14.00 -35.48 8.86
CA VAL A 882 14.64 -34.21 9.21
C VAL A 882 16.14 -34.27 8.91
N LYS A 883 16.75 -33.12 8.59
CA LYS A 883 18.20 -32.90 8.70
C LYS A 883 18.49 -31.52 9.26
N PHE A 884 19.21 -31.44 10.38
CA PHE A 884 19.72 -30.19 10.94
C PHE A 884 21.21 -30.06 10.66
N VAL A 885 21.61 -29.02 9.91
CA VAL A 885 22.98 -28.84 9.40
C VAL A 885 23.50 -27.46 9.82
N LYS A 886 24.70 -27.38 10.39
CA LYS A 886 25.38 -26.10 10.66
C LYS A 886 26.07 -25.58 9.40
N SER A 887 26.07 -24.26 9.22
CA SER A 887 26.79 -23.54 8.15
C SER A 887 26.65 -24.17 6.74
N GLY A 888 25.47 -24.73 6.45
CA GLY A 888 25.13 -25.33 5.16
C GLY A 888 24.68 -24.30 4.11
N LEU A 889 24.27 -23.10 4.55
CA LEU A 889 23.80 -22.05 3.64
C LEU A 889 24.97 -21.18 3.11
N PRO A 890 24.95 -20.80 1.82
CA PRO A 890 25.97 -19.93 1.21
C PRO A 890 25.76 -18.44 1.52
N PHE A 891 24.92 -18.11 2.50
CA PHE A 891 24.62 -16.74 2.91
C PHE A 891 24.37 -16.64 4.42
N ARG A 892 24.47 -15.41 4.93
CA ARG A 892 23.92 -14.94 6.21
C ARG A 892 23.11 -13.68 5.98
N GLY A 893 22.42 -13.19 7.00
CA GLY A 893 21.84 -11.86 6.95
C GLY A 893 21.35 -11.33 8.29
N SER A 894 21.52 -10.02 8.49
CA SER A 894 21.03 -9.30 9.67
C SER A 894 19.59 -8.82 9.47
N LEU A 895 18.77 -8.97 10.52
CA LEU A 895 17.37 -8.54 10.52
C LEU A 895 17.23 -7.02 10.32
N GLY A 896 16.36 -6.62 9.40
CA GLY A 896 15.93 -5.24 9.19
C GLY A 896 14.45 -5.04 9.57
N GLU A 897 13.73 -4.24 8.81
CA GLU A 897 12.29 -4.01 9.03
C GLU A 897 11.44 -5.27 8.85
N TYR A 898 10.66 -5.63 9.87
CA TYR A 898 9.51 -6.53 9.72
C TYR A 898 8.56 -6.06 8.61
N SER A 899 7.87 -6.98 7.94
CA SER A 899 6.86 -6.61 6.95
C SER A 899 5.68 -5.92 7.65
N PRO A 900 5.16 -4.78 7.13
CA PRO A 900 4.04 -4.09 7.77
C PRO A 900 2.74 -4.91 7.71
N TYR A 901 2.69 -5.91 6.83
CA TYR A 901 1.61 -6.87 6.72
C TYR A 901 1.74 -8.05 7.71
N ASN A 902 2.75 -8.04 8.60
CA ASN A 902 2.88 -9.11 9.59
C ASN A 902 1.66 -9.14 10.51
N PRO A 903 1.00 -10.29 10.64
CA PRO A 903 -0.15 -10.46 11.51
C PRO A 903 0.30 -10.60 12.96
N PRO A 904 -0.63 -10.43 13.93
CA PRO A 904 -0.42 -10.90 15.29
C PRO A 904 -0.02 -12.38 15.31
N VAL A 905 0.88 -12.74 16.22
CA VAL A 905 1.23 -14.14 16.46
C VAL A 905 0.00 -14.85 17.01
N ARG A 906 -0.31 -16.04 16.48
CA ARG A 906 -1.38 -16.89 16.98
C ARG A 906 -0.79 -18.03 17.81
N HIS A 907 -1.52 -18.39 18.87
CA HIS A 907 -1.14 -19.41 19.83
C HIS A 907 -2.00 -20.67 19.64
N LEU A 908 -1.50 -21.81 20.13
CA LEU A 908 -2.32 -23.01 20.25
C LEU A 908 -3.37 -22.83 21.35
N LEU A 909 -4.52 -23.50 21.25
CA LEU A 909 -5.46 -23.61 22.37
C LEU A 909 -4.93 -24.46 23.55
N SER A 910 -3.75 -25.08 23.39
CA SER A 910 -2.97 -25.73 24.46
C SER A 910 -1.83 -24.86 25.00
N GLU A 911 -1.55 -23.69 24.40
CA GLU A 911 -0.54 -22.72 24.86
C GLU A 911 -1.15 -21.60 25.73
N HIS A 912 -2.48 -21.48 25.75
CA HIS A 912 -3.24 -20.47 26.50
C HIS A 912 -4.43 -21.15 27.18
N ASP A 913 -4.92 -20.54 28.26
CA ASP A 913 -5.89 -21.17 29.15
C ASP A 913 -7.22 -21.54 28.46
N ALA A 914 -7.77 -22.71 28.80
CA ALA A 914 -8.81 -23.41 28.02
C ALA A 914 -10.24 -22.81 28.15
N HIS A 915 -10.35 -21.54 28.51
CA HIS A 915 -11.59 -20.91 28.99
C HIS A 915 -12.47 -20.22 27.92
N ILE A 916 -12.12 -20.30 26.62
CA ILE A 916 -12.99 -19.82 25.53
C ILE A 916 -13.57 -21.01 24.76
N SER A 917 -14.65 -21.60 25.30
CA SER A 917 -15.50 -22.55 24.57
C SER A 917 -16.32 -21.81 23.52
N VAL A 918 -15.83 -21.81 22.27
CA VAL A 918 -16.37 -21.02 21.14
C VAL A 918 -17.85 -21.32 20.82
N ASP A 919 -18.36 -22.49 21.21
CA ASP A 919 -19.68 -22.98 20.81
C ASP A 919 -20.84 -22.59 21.75
N SER A 920 -20.56 -22.13 22.98
CA SER A 920 -21.61 -21.92 24.00
C SER A 920 -22.20 -20.50 24.03
N SER A 921 -21.55 -19.52 23.38
CA SER A 921 -21.75 -18.09 23.64
C SER A 921 -22.41 -17.28 22.51
N ARG A 922 -22.39 -17.78 21.26
CA ARG A 922 -22.83 -17.07 20.04
C ARG A 922 -24.30 -16.58 20.02
N SER A 923 -25.10 -16.89 21.05
CA SER A 923 -26.46 -16.40 21.24
C SER A 923 -26.55 -15.07 22.01
N ILE A 924 -25.44 -14.59 22.58
CA ILE A 924 -25.36 -13.36 23.39
C ILE A 924 -24.94 -12.18 22.50
N THR A 925 -25.64 -11.06 22.58
CA THR A 925 -25.24 -9.78 21.94
C THR A 925 -25.09 -8.67 22.96
N ALA A 926 -24.12 -7.79 22.73
CA ALA A 926 -23.84 -6.60 23.53
C ALA A 926 -24.26 -5.35 22.74
N ARG A 927 -25.31 -4.65 23.20
CA ARG A 927 -25.81 -3.42 22.57
C ARG A 927 -25.16 -2.19 23.18
N LEU A 928 -24.45 -1.38 22.39
CA LEU A 928 -23.86 -0.13 22.88
C LEU A 928 -24.96 0.88 23.24
N THR A 929 -25.07 1.25 24.53
CA THR A 929 -26.10 2.18 25.04
C THR A 929 -25.54 3.56 25.36
N ASN A 930 -24.31 3.66 25.87
CA ASN A 930 -23.71 4.94 26.28
C ASN A 930 -22.19 5.01 25.95
N ARG A 931 -21.67 6.23 25.84
CA ARG A 931 -20.23 6.52 25.72
C ARG A 931 -19.86 7.81 26.46
N GLU A 932 -18.95 7.69 27.42
CA GLU A 932 -18.38 8.77 28.23
C GLU A 932 -16.91 8.99 27.80
N ALA A 933 -16.53 10.20 27.38
CA ALA A 933 -15.17 10.51 26.93
C ALA A 933 -14.35 11.07 28.10
N LEU A 934 -13.54 10.22 28.75
CA LEU A 934 -12.82 10.57 29.98
C LEU A 934 -11.54 11.37 29.70
N THR A 935 -10.80 11.05 28.63
CA THR A 935 -9.59 11.77 28.24
C THR A 935 -9.54 11.96 26.72
N PRO A 936 -8.62 12.78 26.17
CA PRO A 936 -8.40 12.86 24.73
C PRO A 936 -8.06 11.51 24.07
N SER A 937 -7.67 10.49 24.85
CA SER A 937 -7.32 9.15 24.36
C SER A 937 -8.07 7.98 25.00
N ILE A 938 -8.86 8.18 26.05
CA ILE A 938 -9.58 7.12 26.79
C ILE A 938 -11.08 7.43 26.84
N ASP A 939 -11.90 6.44 26.55
CA ASP A 939 -13.37 6.51 26.59
C ASP A 939 -13.91 5.30 27.37
N ARG A 940 -15.03 5.49 28.09
CA ARG A 940 -15.82 4.42 28.70
C ARG A 940 -17.06 4.15 27.85
N PHE A 941 -17.37 2.89 27.64
CA PHE A 941 -18.48 2.41 26.82
C PHE A 941 -19.38 1.50 27.65
N THR A 942 -20.67 1.80 27.68
CA THR A 942 -21.69 0.98 28.34
C THR A 942 -22.39 0.10 27.32
N PHE A 943 -22.50 -1.19 27.61
CA PHE A 943 -23.23 -2.16 26.80
C PHE A 943 -24.33 -2.84 27.62
N GLU A 944 -25.48 -3.05 26.99
CA GLU A 944 -26.58 -3.87 27.49
C GLU A 944 -26.54 -5.24 26.81
N LEU A 945 -26.44 -6.31 27.61
CA LEU A 945 -26.40 -7.69 27.18
C LEU A 945 -27.81 -8.24 26.94
N SER A 946 -28.01 -8.80 25.75
CA SER A 946 -29.21 -9.52 25.34
C SER A 946 -28.85 -10.97 25.06
N SER A 947 -29.75 -11.89 25.42
CA SER A 947 -29.61 -13.33 25.18
C SER A 947 -30.97 -14.02 25.24
N PRO A 948 -31.24 -15.04 24.40
CA PRO A 948 -32.42 -15.89 24.52
C PRO A 948 -32.33 -16.91 25.67
N GLN A 949 -31.16 -17.07 26.29
CA GLN A 949 -30.91 -17.93 27.45
C GLN A 949 -30.48 -17.10 28.68
N PRO A 950 -30.68 -17.60 29.92
CA PRO A 950 -30.22 -16.90 31.13
C PRO A 950 -28.71 -16.60 31.08
N LEU A 951 -28.35 -15.33 31.23
CA LEU A 951 -26.95 -14.89 31.18
C LEU A 951 -26.19 -15.41 32.40
N SER A 952 -25.14 -16.21 32.14
CA SER A 952 -24.20 -16.67 33.16
C SER A 952 -23.58 -15.48 33.90
N LYS A 953 -23.48 -15.58 35.22
CA LYS A 953 -22.93 -14.48 36.02
C LYS A 953 -21.42 -14.43 35.86
N TRP A 954 -20.93 -13.40 35.19
CA TRP A 954 -19.53 -12.96 35.19
C TRP A 954 -19.05 -12.51 36.58
N HIS A 955 -17.73 -12.46 36.76
CA HIS A 955 -17.06 -12.08 38.01
C HIS A 955 -16.23 -10.81 37.83
N ALA A 956 -16.03 -10.06 38.93
CA ALA A 956 -15.18 -8.89 38.92
C ALA A 956 -13.74 -9.28 38.53
N GLY A 957 -13.10 -8.46 37.68
CA GLY A 957 -11.79 -8.75 37.10
C GLY A 957 -11.84 -9.48 35.74
N GLN A 958 -12.96 -10.12 35.37
CA GLN A 958 -13.05 -10.82 34.07
C GLN A 958 -13.09 -9.87 32.86
N TYR A 959 -12.60 -10.36 31.72
CA TYR A 959 -12.76 -9.72 30.41
C TYR A 959 -13.93 -10.30 29.62
N ILE A 960 -14.53 -9.47 28.77
CA ILE A 960 -15.47 -9.88 27.73
C ILE A 960 -14.76 -9.93 26.37
N THR A 961 -15.09 -10.94 25.56
CA THR A 961 -14.64 -11.05 24.17
C THR A 961 -15.76 -10.63 23.23
N LEU A 962 -15.51 -9.63 22.38
CA LEU A 962 -16.46 -9.03 21.46
C LEU A 962 -15.98 -9.16 20.01
N ASP A 963 -16.90 -9.50 19.09
CA ASP A 963 -16.63 -9.69 17.66
C ASP A 963 -17.15 -8.50 16.83
N PHE A 964 -16.24 -7.74 16.21
CA PHE A 964 -16.59 -6.61 15.36
C PHE A 964 -16.42 -6.90 13.85
N GLU A 965 -16.21 -8.15 13.42
CA GLU A 965 -15.97 -8.47 12.01
C GLU A 965 -17.13 -7.98 11.12
N ALA A 966 -18.38 -8.21 11.54
CA ALA A 966 -19.57 -7.82 10.79
C ALA A 966 -19.70 -6.30 10.50
N GLU A 967 -19.13 -5.45 11.37
CA GLU A 967 -19.23 -3.99 11.29
C GLU A 967 -17.98 -3.34 10.65
N LEU A 968 -16.82 -4.02 10.69
CA LEU A 968 -15.53 -3.47 10.28
C LEU A 968 -14.91 -4.14 9.06
N SER A 969 -15.23 -5.41 8.79
CA SER A 969 -14.65 -6.16 7.68
C SER A 969 -15.15 -5.60 6.35
N THR A 970 -14.25 -4.95 5.61
CA THR A 970 -14.51 -4.52 4.23
C THR A 970 -14.54 -5.71 3.23
N GLY A 971 -14.49 -6.94 3.74
CA GLY A 971 -14.13 -8.13 2.97
C GLY A 971 -12.66 -8.12 2.53
N TYR A 972 -12.29 -9.15 1.76
CA TYR A 972 -10.91 -9.34 1.31
C TYR A 972 -10.42 -8.20 0.39
N SER A 973 -9.31 -7.56 0.81
CA SER A 973 -8.38 -6.90 -0.09
C SER A 973 -7.11 -7.72 -0.27
N HIS A 974 -6.47 -7.59 -1.44
CA HIS A 974 -5.15 -8.19 -1.67
C HIS A 974 -4.04 -7.37 -1.00
N MET A 975 -4.10 -6.05 -1.10
CA MET A 975 -3.16 -5.08 -0.50
C MET A 975 -3.96 -3.95 0.17
N ALA A 976 -3.38 -3.34 1.20
CA ALA A 976 -3.99 -2.27 1.97
C ALA A 976 -2.89 -1.32 2.44
N ASP A 977 -2.17 -0.68 1.52
CA ASP A 977 -0.91 0.02 1.83
C ASP A 977 -1.07 1.26 2.75
N HIS A 978 -2.32 1.62 3.07
CA HIS A 978 -2.70 2.67 4.03
C HIS A 978 -3.03 2.14 5.45
N ASP A 979 -3.36 0.85 5.56
CA ASP A 979 -3.55 0.11 6.82
C ASP A 979 -3.21 -1.38 6.58
N PRO A 980 -1.90 -1.74 6.55
CA PRO A 980 -1.48 -3.09 6.19
C PRO A 980 -1.94 -4.18 7.17
N GLN A 981 -2.20 -3.82 8.43
CA GLN A 981 -2.62 -4.74 9.48
C GLN A 981 -4.09 -5.15 9.34
N SER A 982 -4.95 -4.27 8.82
CA SER A 982 -6.39 -4.53 8.63
C SER A 982 -6.73 -5.73 7.72
N ILE A 983 -5.76 -6.25 6.95
CA ILE A 983 -5.90 -7.47 6.14
C ILE A 983 -5.92 -8.76 6.98
N ASN A 984 -5.28 -8.73 8.16
CA ASN A 984 -5.14 -9.88 9.05
C ASN A 984 -5.75 -9.65 10.44
N ASP A 985 -6.31 -8.47 10.69
CA ASP A 985 -7.16 -8.20 11.84
C ASP A 985 -8.42 -9.06 11.77
N ASP A 986 -8.71 -9.76 12.87
CA ASP A 986 -9.94 -10.54 13.06
C ASP A 986 -11.11 -9.66 13.53
N TYR A 987 -10.83 -8.41 13.92
CA TYR A 987 -11.74 -7.47 14.58
C TYR A 987 -12.35 -8.00 15.89
N VAL A 988 -11.85 -9.12 16.42
CA VAL A 988 -12.22 -9.68 17.72
C VAL A 988 -11.35 -9.01 18.78
N ARG A 989 -11.95 -8.50 19.86
CA ARG A 989 -11.22 -7.85 20.95
C ARG A 989 -11.72 -8.28 22.32
N THR A 990 -10.75 -8.53 23.20
CA THR A 990 -10.93 -8.73 24.63
C THR A 990 -10.87 -7.37 25.34
N PHE A 991 -11.79 -7.14 26.28
CA PHE A 991 -11.81 -5.94 27.12
C PHE A 991 -12.18 -6.33 28.56
N THR A 992 -11.37 -5.93 29.54
CA THR A 992 -11.74 -6.12 30.96
C THR A 992 -13.03 -5.38 31.28
N VAL A 993 -13.96 -6.03 31.98
CA VAL A 993 -15.15 -5.35 32.48
C VAL A 993 -14.76 -4.50 33.67
N SER A 994 -15.05 -3.20 33.57
CA SER A 994 -14.75 -2.17 34.58
C SER A 994 -15.92 -1.79 35.48
N SER A 995 -17.11 -2.39 35.26
CA SER A 995 -18.29 -2.28 36.12
C SER A 995 -18.41 -3.47 37.09
N GLN A 996 -19.17 -3.29 38.16
CA GLN A 996 -19.39 -4.30 39.19
C GLN A 996 -20.42 -5.40 38.80
N PRO A 997 -20.31 -6.56 39.47
CA PRO A 997 -21.30 -7.60 39.83
C PRO A 997 -22.83 -7.45 39.71
N ASP A 998 -23.37 -6.26 39.43
CA ASP A 998 -24.64 -5.81 40.04
C ASP A 998 -25.88 -6.13 39.21
N SER A 999 -25.77 -6.13 37.89
CA SER A 999 -26.82 -6.64 37.00
C SER A 999 -26.19 -7.47 35.90
N ASN A 1000 -26.70 -8.69 35.65
CA ASN A 1000 -26.25 -9.54 34.54
C ASN A 1000 -26.59 -8.95 33.15
N LYS A 1001 -26.99 -7.67 33.05
CA LYS A 1001 -27.42 -6.99 31.81
C LYS A 1001 -26.55 -5.81 31.44
N GLU A 1002 -26.17 -4.93 32.36
CA GLU A 1002 -25.29 -3.80 32.03
C GLU A 1002 -23.82 -4.12 32.34
N ILE A 1003 -22.94 -3.90 31.37
CA ILE A 1003 -21.49 -3.92 31.55
C ILE A 1003 -20.86 -2.63 31.03
N GLN A 1004 -19.75 -2.21 31.64
CA GLN A 1004 -18.98 -1.05 31.20
C GLN A 1004 -17.52 -1.43 30.96
N ILE A 1005 -16.98 -1.09 29.78
CA ILE A 1005 -15.57 -1.23 29.46
C ILE A 1005 -14.92 0.15 29.38
N THR A 1006 -13.72 0.32 29.94
CA THR A 1006 -12.96 1.58 29.87
C THR A 1006 -11.70 1.34 29.05
N ALA A 1007 -11.63 1.91 27.85
CA ALA A 1007 -10.62 1.53 26.86
C ALA A 1007 -9.88 2.75 26.29
N ARG A 1008 -8.57 2.58 26.04
CA ARG A 1008 -7.79 3.55 25.28
C ARG A 1008 -8.07 3.37 23.79
N LYS A 1009 -8.13 4.48 23.05
CA LYS A 1009 -8.24 4.53 21.60
C LYS A 1009 -6.99 3.94 20.92
N HIS A 1010 -7.02 2.64 20.66
CA HIS A 1010 -6.03 1.88 19.88
C HIS A 1010 -6.71 1.00 18.81
N GLY A 1011 -6.15 0.95 17.61
CA GLY A 1011 -6.67 0.14 16.50
C GLY A 1011 -8.03 0.59 15.92
N PRO A 1012 -8.60 -0.21 14.98
CA PRO A 1012 -9.85 0.14 14.30
C PRO A 1012 -11.08 0.06 15.21
N VAL A 1013 -11.16 -0.96 16.08
CA VAL A 1013 -12.32 -1.27 16.94
C VAL A 1013 -12.67 -0.14 17.91
N THR A 1014 -11.73 0.27 18.77
CA THR A 1014 -11.98 1.36 19.74
C THR A 1014 -12.17 2.70 19.02
N GLY A 1015 -11.48 2.91 17.89
CA GLY A 1015 -11.68 4.05 17.01
C GLY A 1015 -13.08 4.10 16.40
N PHE A 1016 -13.67 2.95 16.07
CA PHE A 1016 -15.05 2.83 15.59
C PHE A 1016 -16.05 3.11 16.71
N LEU A 1017 -15.94 2.44 17.87
CA LEU A 1017 -16.79 2.70 19.04
C LEU A 1017 -16.81 4.19 19.43
N ARG A 1018 -15.65 4.87 19.38
CA ARG A 1018 -15.55 6.31 19.65
C ARG A 1018 -16.23 7.20 18.59
N ARG A 1019 -16.25 6.77 17.32
CA ARG A 1019 -16.89 7.50 16.22
C ARG A 1019 -18.36 7.13 16.01
N HIS A 1020 -18.82 6.01 16.56
CA HIS A 1020 -20.18 5.51 16.33
C HIS A 1020 -21.24 6.47 16.86
N SER A 1021 -22.41 6.47 16.23
CA SER A 1021 -23.54 7.31 16.60
C SER A 1021 -24.51 6.52 17.48
N LEU A 1022 -24.66 6.91 18.75
CA LEU A 1022 -25.63 6.31 19.68
C LEU A 1022 -27.10 6.43 19.22
N ARG A 1023 -27.37 7.18 18.13
CA ARG A 1023 -28.69 7.23 17.45
C ARG A 1023 -28.93 6.05 16.50
N VAL A 1024 -27.93 5.22 16.27
CA VAL A 1024 -28.01 3.99 15.46
C VAL A 1024 -27.67 2.84 16.40
N PRO A 1025 -28.58 1.87 16.63
CA PRO A 1025 -28.29 0.73 17.48
C PRO A 1025 -27.09 -0.04 16.92
N LEU A 1026 -26.20 -0.48 17.81
CA LEU A 1026 -25.02 -1.27 17.50
C LEU A 1026 -25.05 -2.48 18.41
N GLU A 1027 -25.26 -3.66 17.84
CA GLU A 1027 -25.39 -4.92 18.56
C GLU A 1027 -24.23 -5.84 18.13
N ILE A 1028 -23.32 -6.09 19.06
CA ILE A 1028 -22.05 -6.79 18.84
C ILE A 1028 -22.15 -8.21 19.39
N PRO A 1029 -21.84 -9.28 18.61
CA PRO A 1029 -21.78 -10.64 19.15
C PRO A 1029 -20.75 -10.78 20.27
N VAL A 1030 -21.12 -11.51 21.32
CA VAL A 1030 -20.26 -11.82 22.47
C VAL A 1030 -19.73 -13.24 22.31
N LEU A 1031 -18.41 -13.40 22.26
CA LEU A 1031 -17.77 -14.71 22.16
C LEU A 1031 -17.53 -15.37 23.54
N GLY A 1032 -17.69 -14.62 24.63
CA GLY A 1032 -17.68 -15.14 26.00
C GLY A 1032 -17.00 -14.21 27.01
N PHE A 1033 -16.95 -14.65 28.26
CA PHE A 1033 -16.17 -14.03 29.34
C PHE A 1033 -14.97 -14.92 29.70
N GLY A 1034 -13.84 -14.33 30.04
CA GLY A 1034 -12.62 -15.02 30.46
C GLY A 1034 -11.82 -14.21 31.48
N GLY A 1035 -10.57 -14.62 31.74
CA GLY A 1035 -9.71 -14.05 32.77
C GLY A 1035 -9.48 -15.06 33.89
N GLU A 1036 -8.22 -15.17 34.34
CA GLU A 1036 -7.79 -16.20 35.28
C GLU A 1036 -8.46 -16.03 36.66
N GLU A 1037 -8.75 -17.15 37.33
CA GLU A 1037 -9.09 -17.10 38.75
C GLU A 1037 -7.89 -16.68 39.61
N SER A 1038 -6.67 -16.92 39.12
CA SER A 1038 -5.42 -16.46 39.74
C SER A 1038 -5.39 -14.94 39.91
N PHE A 1039 -5.95 -14.19 38.95
CA PHE A 1039 -5.85 -12.73 38.88
C PHE A 1039 -6.94 -12.00 39.69
N ARG A 1040 -7.82 -12.75 40.36
CA ARG A 1040 -8.76 -12.19 41.34
C ARG A 1040 -8.06 -11.96 42.68
N ILE A 1041 -8.35 -10.82 43.29
CA ILE A 1041 -7.88 -10.48 44.63
C ILE A 1041 -8.75 -11.21 45.66
N CYS A 1042 -8.12 -11.83 46.66
CA CYS A 1042 -8.84 -12.56 47.70
C CYS A 1042 -9.58 -11.58 48.63
N LEU A 1043 -10.79 -11.96 49.09
CA LEU A 1043 -11.61 -11.13 49.99
C LEU A 1043 -11.41 -11.50 51.48
N ASP A 1044 -10.24 -12.02 51.83
CA ASP A 1044 -9.86 -12.34 53.21
C ASP A 1044 -9.07 -11.18 53.84
N SER A 1045 -9.61 -10.61 54.92
CA SER A 1045 -8.98 -9.55 55.71
C SER A 1045 -7.74 -10.01 56.47
N GLN A 1046 -7.53 -11.32 56.63
CA GLN A 1046 -6.34 -11.92 57.26
C GLN A 1046 -5.36 -12.52 56.24
N GLY A 1047 -5.62 -12.34 54.94
CA GLY A 1047 -4.78 -12.86 53.86
C GLY A 1047 -3.49 -12.07 53.60
N PRO A 1048 -2.58 -12.61 52.76
CA PRO A 1048 -1.35 -11.93 52.35
C PRO A 1048 -1.64 -10.62 51.60
N LYS A 1049 -0.77 -9.62 51.78
CA LYS A 1049 -0.99 -8.25 51.27
C LYS A 1049 -1.05 -8.25 49.74
N SER A 1050 -2.16 -7.78 49.17
CA SER A 1050 -2.36 -7.72 47.72
C SER A 1050 -1.88 -6.38 47.15
N ILE A 1051 -0.83 -6.41 46.31
CA ILE A 1051 -0.21 -5.21 45.72
C ILE A 1051 -0.48 -5.20 44.22
N PHE A 1052 -1.28 -4.26 43.74
CA PHE A 1052 -1.63 -4.14 42.32
C PHE A 1052 -0.80 -3.05 41.63
N ILE A 1053 -0.18 -3.36 40.49
CA ILE A 1053 0.64 -2.42 39.71
C ILE A 1053 -0.03 -2.19 38.35
N ALA A 1054 -0.68 -1.03 38.21
CA ALA A 1054 -1.48 -0.65 37.06
C ALA A 1054 -0.78 0.41 36.19
N ALA A 1055 -0.94 0.35 34.86
CA ALA A 1055 -0.51 1.42 33.95
C ALA A 1055 -1.60 1.85 32.97
N GLY A 1056 -1.91 3.15 32.93
CA GLY A 1056 -2.94 3.67 32.03
C GLY A 1056 -4.31 3.06 32.32
N VAL A 1057 -4.88 2.38 31.32
CA VAL A 1057 -6.16 1.65 31.45
C VAL A 1057 -6.04 0.30 32.15
N GLY A 1058 -4.83 -0.20 32.46
CA GLY A 1058 -4.63 -1.41 33.27
C GLY A 1058 -5.17 -1.33 34.71
N ILE A 1059 -5.82 -0.21 35.08
CA ILE A 1059 -6.66 -0.10 36.27
C ILE A 1059 -7.99 -0.88 36.14
N THR A 1060 -8.44 -1.24 34.93
CA THR A 1060 -9.76 -1.84 34.70
C THR A 1060 -10.09 -3.10 35.51
N PRO A 1061 -9.17 -4.04 35.81
CA PRO A 1061 -9.47 -5.19 36.66
C PRO A 1061 -9.78 -4.77 38.10
N VAL A 1062 -9.15 -3.70 38.58
CA VAL A 1062 -9.35 -3.13 39.92
C VAL A 1062 -10.68 -2.38 39.99
N LEU A 1063 -11.10 -1.66 38.94
CA LEU A 1063 -12.36 -0.90 38.96
C LEU A 1063 -13.59 -1.76 39.29
N ALA A 1064 -13.66 -3.00 38.78
CA ALA A 1064 -14.74 -3.92 39.09
C ALA A 1064 -14.62 -4.58 40.48
N GLN A 1065 -13.40 -4.82 40.96
CA GLN A 1065 -13.12 -5.53 42.22
C GLN A 1065 -13.10 -4.60 43.45
N ALA A 1066 -12.64 -3.35 43.30
CA ALA A 1066 -12.31 -2.44 44.39
C ALA A 1066 -13.43 -2.22 45.41
N PRO A 1067 -14.71 -2.04 45.04
CA PRO A 1067 -15.75 -1.84 46.06
C PRO A 1067 -15.98 -3.08 46.94
N ALA A 1068 -15.70 -4.30 46.46
CA ALA A 1068 -15.73 -5.51 47.29
C ALA A 1068 -14.49 -5.60 48.20
N ILE A 1069 -13.30 -5.35 47.65
CA ILE A 1069 -12.02 -5.29 48.39
C ILE A 1069 -12.13 -4.31 49.57
N LEU A 1070 -12.68 -3.12 49.32
CA LEU A 1070 -12.88 -2.05 50.30
C LEU A 1070 -14.01 -2.32 51.30
N GLN A 1071 -15.00 -3.15 50.96
CA GLN A 1071 -16.06 -3.59 51.90
C GLN A 1071 -15.57 -4.69 52.85
N HIS A 1072 -14.61 -5.50 52.42
CA HIS A 1072 -14.03 -6.61 53.19
C HIS A 1072 -12.77 -6.23 53.98
N ASP A 1073 -12.35 -4.96 53.96
CA ASP A 1073 -11.14 -4.44 54.61
C ASP A 1073 -9.87 -5.25 54.31
N VAL A 1074 -9.74 -5.65 53.03
CA VAL A 1074 -8.62 -6.48 52.55
C VAL A 1074 -7.32 -5.68 52.55
N PRO A 1075 -6.18 -6.23 53.04
CA PRO A 1075 -4.87 -5.59 52.97
C PRO A 1075 -4.41 -5.35 51.52
N PHE A 1076 -4.74 -4.17 50.97
CA PHE A 1076 -4.58 -3.83 49.56
C PHE A 1076 -3.79 -2.53 49.34
N GLU A 1077 -2.91 -2.52 48.32
CA GLU A 1077 -2.19 -1.32 47.87
C GLU A 1077 -2.15 -1.26 46.33
N LEU A 1078 -2.44 -0.08 45.77
CA LEU A 1078 -2.45 0.17 44.32
C LEU A 1078 -1.35 1.15 43.92
N LEU A 1079 -0.38 0.68 43.14
CA LEU A 1079 0.63 1.49 42.47
C LEU A 1079 0.17 1.77 41.04
N TRP A 1080 -0.35 2.97 40.76
CA TRP A 1080 -0.90 3.31 39.44
C TRP A 1080 -0.01 4.33 38.73
N THR A 1081 0.42 4.05 37.51
CA THR A 1081 1.13 5.02 36.66
C THR A 1081 0.29 5.55 35.50
N LEU A 1082 0.29 6.87 35.35
CA LEU A 1082 -0.44 7.61 34.31
C LEU A 1082 0.48 8.59 33.57
N ARG A 1083 0.00 9.04 32.42
CA ARG A 1083 0.49 10.25 31.77
C ARG A 1083 -0.31 11.46 32.25
N TYR A 1084 0.28 12.65 32.22
CA TYR A 1084 -0.40 13.90 32.55
C TYR A 1084 -1.71 14.11 31.76
N GLU A 1085 -1.71 13.73 30.48
CA GLU A 1085 -2.87 13.80 29.57
C GLU A 1085 -4.05 12.88 29.96
N ASP A 1086 -3.83 11.90 30.84
CA ASP A 1086 -4.85 10.95 31.30
C ASP A 1086 -5.26 11.16 32.77
N LEU A 1087 -4.77 12.20 33.46
CA LEU A 1087 -5.16 12.50 34.85
C LEU A 1087 -6.68 12.60 35.11
N PRO A 1088 -7.54 13.06 34.17
CA PRO A 1088 -8.99 13.02 34.36
C PRO A 1088 -9.57 11.62 34.61
N LEU A 1089 -8.93 10.54 34.13
CA LEU A 1089 -9.32 9.16 34.46
C LEU A 1089 -9.16 8.88 35.96
N ALA A 1090 -8.15 9.46 36.62
CA ALA A 1090 -7.96 9.31 38.05
C ALA A 1090 -9.01 10.09 38.85
N SER A 1091 -9.30 11.34 38.46
CA SER A 1091 -10.37 12.15 39.09
C SER A 1091 -11.74 11.46 39.00
N ASP A 1092 -12.09 10.91 37.81
CA ASP A 1092 -13.29 10.10 37.62
C ASP A 1092 -13.33 8.86 38.52
N THR A 1093 -12.22 8.13 38.56
CA THR A 1093 -12.08 6.89 39.34
C THR A 1093 -12.27 7.14 40.83
N PHE A 1094 -11.60 8.16 41.39
CA PHE A 1094 -11.71 8.49 42.81
C PHE A 1094 -13.05 9.14 43.19
N SER A 1095 -13.69 9.84 42.25
CA SER A 1095 -15.05 10.34 42.44
C SER A 1095 -16.11 9.23 42.45
N LYS A 1096 -15.90 8.16 41.65
CA LYS A 1096 -16.79 6.99 41.59
C LYS A 1096 -16.48 5.93 42.66
N ILE A 1097 -15.24 5.85 43.18
CA ILE A 1097 -14.82 4.93 44.26
C ILE A 1097 -13.98 5.68 45.33
N PRO A 1098 -14.60 6.40 46.27
CA PRO A 1098 -13.87 7.27 47.21
C PRO A 1098 -12.85 6.56 48.11
N GLY A 1099 -13.16 5.35 48.57
CA GLY A 1099 -12.26 4.55 49.42
C GLY A 1099 -10.98 4.07 48.73
N LEU A 1100 -10.91 4.13 47.39
CA LEU A 1100 -9.72 3.73 46.65
C LEU A 1100 -8.55 4.73 46.86
N VAL A 1101 -8.85 5.98 47.25
CA VAL A 1101 -7.83 7.04 47.40
C VAL A 1101 -6.79 6.70 48.48
N SER A 1102 -7.22 6.21 49.65
CA SER A 1102 -6.35 5.93 50.80
C SER A 1102 -5.38 4.76 50.57
N VAL A 1103 -5.67 3.90 49.58
CA VAL A 1103 -4.86 2.73 49.21
C VAL A 1103 -4.07 2.93 47.90
N THR A 1104 -4.12 4.12 47.28
CA THR A 1104 -3.49 4.37 45.97
C THR A 1104 -2.28 5.31 46.04
N LYS A 1105 -1.19 4.92 45.38
CA LYS A 1105 -0.01 5.76 45.12
C LYS A 1105 0.12 6.03 43.62
N LEU A 1106 0.10 7.31 43.22
CA LEU A 1106 -0.01 7.72 41.81
C LEU A 1106 1.32 8.23 41.23
N PHE A 1107 1.77 7.64 40.13
CA PHE A 1107 3.03 7.95 39.44
C PHE A 1107 2.78 8.63 38.09
N VAL A 1108 3.00 9.95 38.02
CA VAL A 1108 2.61 10.80 36.88
C VAL A 1108 3.80 11.13 35.98
N THR A 1109 3.63 10.88 34.68
CA THR A 1109 4.67 11.05 33.65
C THR A 1109 4.29 12.04 32.54
N GLY A 1110 5.29 12.61 31.89
CA GLY A 1110 5.12 13.62 30.83
C GLY A 1110 5.25 15.06 31.33
N HIS A 1111 5.24 16.03 30.42
CA HIS A 1111 5.30 17.44 30.77
C HIS A 1111 3.94 17.94 31.27
N PRO A 1112 3.86 18.61 32.43
CA PRO A 1112 2.66 19.33 32.80
C PRO A 1112 2.50 20.56 31.89
N GLY A 1113 1.37 20.62 31.18
CA GLY A 1113 0.89 21.89 30.63
C GLY A 1113 0.33 22.78 31.75
N GLU A 1114 0.12 24.07 31.44
CA GLU A 1114 -0.57 25.03 32.32
C GLU A 1114 -2.01 24.56 32.57
N GLY A 1115 -2.27 23.81 33.64
CA GLY A 1115 -3.56 23.17 33.87
C GLY A 1115 -3.79 22.67 35.30
N GLU A 1116 -5.04 22.79 35.74
CA GLU A 1116 -5.45 22.68 37.15
C GLU A 1116 -5.62 21.22 37.64
N PHE A 1117 -5.65 20.25 36.72
CA PHE A 1117 -6.00 18.84 37.00
C PHE A 1117 -5.07 18.14 38.00
N LEU A 1118 -3.79 18.53 38.10
CA LEU A 1118 -2.90 17.97 39.11
C LEU A 1118 -3.33 18.37 40.53
N ASP A 1119 -3.81 19.59 40.69
CA ASP A 1119 -4.29 20.11 41.98
C ASP A 1119 -5.75 19.71 42.26
N GLU A 1120 -6.49 19.28 41.24
CA GLU A 1120 -7.71 18.49 41.40
C GLU A 1120 -7.44 17.11 41.99
N VAL A 1121 -6.54 16.32 41.38
CA VAL A 1121 -6.20 14.99 41.89
C VAL A 1121 -5.62 15.06 43.31
N LYS A 1122 -4.80 16.07 43.63
CA LYS A 1122 -4.35 16.33 45.02
C LYS A 1122 -5.48 16.71 45.98
N ARG A 1123 -6.54 17.39 45.53
CA ARG A 1123 -7.69 17.77 46.40
C ARG A 1123 -8.43 16.55 46.97
N HIS A 1124 -8.30 15.37 46.36
CA HIS A 1124 -8.78 14.11 46.94
C HIS A 1124 -7.89 13.58 48.09
N GLY A 1125 -6.68 14.12 48.30
CA GLY A 1125 -5.76 13.73 49.37
C GLY A 1125 -4.72 12.67 48.99
N ILE A 1126 -4.60 12.32 47.70
CA ILE A 1126 -3.73 11.24 47.23
C ILE A 1126 -2.24 11.59 47.18
N HIS A 1127 -1.38 10.60 47.42
CA HIS A 1127 0.07 10.72 47.24
C HIS A 1127 0.47 10.65 45.75
N VAL A 1128 1.05 11.74 45.22
CA VAL A 1128 1.42 11.86 43.80
C VAL A 1128 2.94 12.06 43.62
N GLU A 1129 3.61 11.09 43.01
CA GLU A 1129 5.00 11.21 42.58
C GLU A 1129 5.11 11.62 41.11
N LYS A 1130 5.87 12.69 40.81
CA LYS A 1130 6.06 13.23 39.44
C LYS A 1130 7.16 12.48 38.66
N ARG A 1131 7.10 11.15 38.63
CA ARG A 1131 8.05 10.30 37.90
C ARG A 1131 7.37 9.02 37.38
N ARG A 1132 8.11 8.25 36.59
CA ARG A 1132 7.77 6.84 36.32
C ARG A 1132 8.13 6.00 37.56
N ILE A 1133 7.38 4.94 37.81
CA ILE A 1133 7.77 3.87 38.74
C ILE A 1133 9.15 3.29 38.34
N GLY A 1134 9.98 3.00 39.33
CA GLY A 1134 11.30 2.37 39.18
C GLY A 1134 11.45 1.18 40.12
N ALA A 1135 12.55 0.44 39.97
CA ALA A 1135 12.87 -0.71 40.82
C ALA A 1135 12.86 -0.35 42.31
N ASP A 1136 13.30 0.85 42.68
CA ASP A 1136 13.32 1.40 44.04
C ASP A 1136 11.96 1.33 44.76
N VAL A 1137 10.85 1.49 44.04
CA VAL A 1137 9.50 1.42 44.60
C VAL A 1137 9.16 -0.04 44.95
N VAL A 1138 9.52 -0.96 44.06
CA VAL A 1138 9.16 -2.38 44.13
C VAL A 1138 10.06 -3.14 45.09
N GLU A 1139 11.36 -2.83 45.12
CA GLU A 1139 12.34 -3.35 46.09
C GLU A 1139 11.92 -3.04 47.53
N SER A 1140 11.32 -1.87 47.79
CA SER A 1140 10.83 -1.49 49.12
C SER A 1140 9.63 -2.32 49.63
N LEU A 1141 8.99 -3.08 48.73
CA LEU A 1141 7.80 -3.89 49.00
C LEU A 1141 8.07 -5.41 49.03
N LYS A 1142 9.30 -5.83 48.72
CA LYS A 1142 9.72 -7.24 48.71
C LYS A 1142 9.73 -7.87 50.11
N GLY A 1143 9.51 -9.18 50.18
CA GLY A 1143 9.58 -9.96 51.42
C GLY A 1143 8.52 -9.63 52.48
N GLN A 1144 7.43 -8.93 52.13
CA GLN A 1144 6.33 -8.56 53.04
C GLN A 1144 5.18 -9.58 53.08
N ASP A 1145 5.43 -10.84 52.67
CA ASP A 1145 4.41 -11.86 52.37
C ASP A 1145 3.26 -11.30 51.50
N ALA A 1146 3.66 -10.72 50.36
CA ALA A 1146 2.80 -9.95 49.49
C ALA A 1146 2.58 -10.67 48.14
N ARG A 1147 1.34 -10.59 47.63
CA ARG A 1147 0.95 -11.10 46.32
C ARG A 1147 0.84 -9.95 45.34
N PHE A 1148 1.67 -9.97 44.29
CA PHE A 1148 1.73 -8.92 43.29
C PHE A 1148 0.80 -9.24 42.11
N PHE A 1149 0.04 -8.24 41.67
CA PHE A 1149 -0.87 -8.31 40.52
C PHE A 1149 -0.46 -7.25 39.51
N LEU A 1150 0.00 -7.63 38.31
CA LEU A 1150 0.51 -6.69 37.32
C LEU A 1150 -0.47 -6.52 36.15
N CYS A 1151 -0.77 -5.27 35.79
CA CYS A 1151 -1.57 -4.96 34.61
C CYS A 1151 -1.05 -3.70 33.92
N THR A 1152 -0.10 -3.89 33.00
CA THR A 1152 0.65 -2.80 32.36
C THR A 1152 0.91 -3.11 30.89
N GLY A 1153 1.45 -2.15 30.13
CA GLY A 1153 1.88 -2.43 28.75
C GLY A 1153 3.22 -3.20 28.70
N PRO A 1154 3.50 -3.97 27.63
CA PRO A 1154 4.58 -4.97 27.59
C PRO A 1154 5.96 -4.49 28.06
N ALA A 1155 6.36 -3.27 27.69
CA ALA A 1155 7.66 -2.70 28.05
C ALA A 1155 7.81 -2.30 29.52
N LEU A 1156 6.72 -2.22 30.29
CA LEU A 1156 6.75 -2.08 31.75
C LEU A 1156 6.53 -3.44 32.42
N LEU A 1157 5.70 -4.32 31.85
CA LEU A 1157 5.50 -5.69 32.34
C LEU A 1157 6.82 -6.46 32.39
N SER A 1158 7.57 -6.50 31.29
CA SER A 1158 8.88 -7.17 31.22
C SER A 1158 9.93 -6.57 32.17
N ALA A 1159 9.83 -5.28 32.51
CA ALA A 1159 10.68 -4.67 33.53
C ALA A 1159 10.26 -5.10 34.95
N LEU A 1160 8.95 -5.16 35.22
CA LEU A 1160 8.39 -5.60 36.49
C LEU A 1160 8.66 -7.09 36.76
N GLU A 1161 8.60 -7.97 35.75
CA GLU A 1161 9.00 -9.38 35.86
C GLU A 1161 10.45 -9.52 36.35
N GLY A 1162 11.36 -8.74 35.75
CA GLY A 1162 12.76 -8.70 36.17
C GLY A 1162 12.95 -8.14 37.58
N TRP A 1163 12.20 -7.10 37.96
CA TRP A 1163 12.26 -6.51 39.31
C TRP A 1163 11.64 -7.40 40.39
N LEU A 1164 10.58 -8.16 40.07
CA LEU A 1164 9.84 -9.02 41.01
C LEU A 1164 10.35 -10.47 41.06
N GLN A 1165 11.48 -10.79 40.43
CA GLN A 1165 12.08 -12.12 40.51
C GLN A 1165 12.18 -12.60 41.98
N GLY A 1166 11.57 -13.75 42.27
CA GLY A 1166 11.48 -14.38 43.59
C GLY A 1166 10.16 -14.17 44.36
N GLU A 1167 9.30 -13.23 43.94
CA GLU A 1167 8.02 -12.94 44.61
C GLU A 1167 6.83 -13.70 44.01
N THR A 1168 5.68 -13.74 44.71
CA THR A 1168 4.44 -14.33 44.17
C THR A 1168 3.74 -13.33 43.25
N VAL A 1169 3.84 -13.53 41.94
CA VAL A 1169 3.30 -12.63 40.91
C VAL A 1169 2.19 -13.31 40.09
N ALA A 1170 1.09 -12.60 39.84
CA ALA A 1170 0.12 -12.88 38.77
C ALA A 1170 0.03 -11.65 37.84
N TRP A 1171 -0.25 -11.84 36.55
CA TRP A 1171 -0.26 -10.73 35.59
C TRP A 1171 -1.24 -10.93 34.43
N GLU A 1172 -1.78 -9.82 33.92
CA GLU A 1172 -2.48 -9.74 32.63
C GLU A 1172 -1.80 -8.69 31.74
N ASP A 1173 -1.47 -9.07 30.49
CA ASP A 1173 -0.99 -8.12 29.47
C ASP A 1173 -2.15 -7.61 28.60
N PHE A 1174 -2.21 -6.29 28.41
CA PHE A 1174 -3.13 -5.65 27.46
C PHE A 1174 -2.38 -5.07 26.23
N GLY A 1175 -1.34 -5.77 25.78
CA GLY A 1175 -0.76 -5.62 24.44
C GLY A 1175 -1.85 -5.66 23.36
N TYR A 1176 -1.88 -4.63 22.50
CA TYR A 1176 -2.95 -4.37 21.52
C TYR A 1176 -2.65 -4.87 20.10
#